data_AF-A0A1I7RK94-F1
#
_entry.id   AF-A0A1I7RK94-F1
#
_cell.length_a   1.000
_cell.length_b   1.000
_cell.length_c   1.000
_cell.angle_alpha   90.00
_cell.angle_beta   90.00
_cell.angle_gamma   90.00
#
_symmetry.space_group_name_H-M   'P 1'
#
loop_
_entity.id
_entity.type
_entity.pdbx_description
1 polymer ?
#
loop_
_entity_poly.entity_id
_entity_poly.type
_entity_poly.pdbx_seq_one_letter_code
_entity_poly.pdbx_strand_id
1 'polypeptide(L)'
;MRLPFLLCLCIAITYGAFFGKNKFNKLREFTEDAEEVASLFAFNQTEKWFTQVLDHFDEANDETWQQRYFVNDVYWKENGPQFLNIGGEGPVRGERIFNESYPMTSWAKKLNAQIWSLEHRFYGKSHPKPNQSVENLQYLTSRQALADLANFIRTKNHELKLKNPKWIVFGGSYPGALALWFRVVYPDLTVGAVGSSAPIDIQMDFYGYLRVCQEAYRKQSPKCAENIDKAFTYLHRMMDSKKGRERLEANLNVQPKFEKQKLNFQDLENLFGNSFSLFQGAVQYSRVNAGRYATGYSIPDVCRIMEQPVFSPITHLVKVAKYLEGDVFEDDYQGDIAFLKREDFHEESAARSWIWQTCNEFGYFQTTSFEKNIFGVGTPVDYYRKICSDVYGPRFAVSNIVKALRATRDYYGEPEDYNGTNVVIPNGSIDPWSALGTYVNGPSQYSYLIEGAAHCADMSPPGRNDVPGLAHIRSVIFEKLQEWIKDKEVKNVDKNEKKEEKKVEEETAEPQEVFHAPGEVCFGCGGYGEKLNLPEESTAIISKKFYSPQDGYPAFEETPRNAEDEPKLSTIEQVVDHFEKDPKKQKTFKQHFYINNKYYKEGGPVLLLIGGEGPLSYYKPFIFEEKSSVLKYAKELNASLIGLEHRFYGKSIATSDLSVKSLQYLTSRQALADINYFIETIKKTPLYKDAKWVPIGGSYAGFLAAQFRQLYPSSSVGSIGSSGPLDINVDFYMFNVVAQFTLGGCAGKIKEGFDYINQLLNTIEGREIINQKLGPCYGDRRFKGEYVDPFDKMEFYRDLIIRFTETIQYAEPGPNGTVAKICNLWNNDQHDVFYKFNAVYKHCYEMDYSKRIDSLSDISIDGPGAKSRCWCGLPINYFVEWCRRAYDPSFTRDKIEANIKKTNKLYGGERGYRATKHLHIYGTADPWHAAGLFTVDAKHRPTDEDHGEDVVTEYLVGTSHMADLFPEQEAESPKVKDARKLTVETIKRWIK
;
A
#
# COMPACT_ATOMS: atom_id res chain seq x y z
N MET A 1 33.77 11.63 31.64
CA MET A 1 33.80 10.65 30.54
C MET A 1 32.36 10.50 30.04
N ARG A 2 31.90 11.46 29.22
CA ARG A 2 30.50 11.66 28.81
C ARG A 2 30.45 12.20 27.37
N LEU A 3 29.34 11.90 26.66
CA LEU A 3 28.87 12.32 25.32
C LEU A 3 29.49 11.66 24.07
N PRO A 4 28.75 11.50 22.94
CA PRO A 4 27.62 12.34 22.47
C PRO A 4 26.30 11.66 22.02
N PHE A 5 25.22 12.46 22.06
CA PHE A 5 23.81 12.26 21.66
C PHE A 5 23.57 12.67 20.19
N LEU A 6 22.69 11.99 19.43
CA LEU A 6 21.85 12.58 18.35
C LEU A 6 21.12 11.56 17.45
N LEU A 7 21.13 10.26 17.74
CA LEU A 7 20.14 9.37 17.13
C LEU A 7 18.73 9.53 17.75
N CYS A 8 18.64 10.10 18.96
CA CYS A 8 17.38 10.34 19.67
C CYS A 8 16.37 11.27 18.97
N LEU A 9 16.68 11.93 17.84
CA LEU A 9 15.75 12.90 17.24
C LEU A 9 14.70 12.24 16.34
N CYS A 10 15.01 11.13 15.65
CA CYS A 10 13.97 10.38 14.95
C CYS A 10 12.99 9.71 15.94
N ILE A 11 13.37 9.56 17.24
CA ILE A 11 12.41 9.38 18.35
C ILE A 11 11.55 10.63 18.41
N ALA A 12 12.10 11.81 18.75
CA ALA A 12 11.32 13.03 18.95
C ALA A 12 10.27 13.35 17.87
N ILE A 13 10.56 13.08 16.60
CA ILE A 13 9.68 13.47 15.49
C ILE A 13 8.71 12.38 15.04
N THR A 14 8.93 11.10 15.33
CA THR A 14 7.87 10.06 15.16
C THR A 14 7.12 9.80 16.48
N TYR A 15 7.83 9.88 17.60
CA TYR A 15 7.39 9.68 18.98
C TYR A 15 6.77 10.92 19.63
N GLY A 16 7.10 12.14 19.19
CA GLY A 16 6.46 13.37 19.67
C GLY A 16 5.38 13.88 18.72
N ALA A 17 5.41 13.45 17.46
CA ALA A 17 4.44 13.88 16.47
C ALA A 17 3.12 13.09 16.47
N PHE A 18 3.11 11.88 17.03
CA PHE A 18 1.89 11.08 17.17
C PHE A 18 1.33 10.99 18.61
N PHE A 19 2.03 11.52 19.63
CA PHE A 19 1.93 10.95 20.99
C PHE A 19 2.17 11.89 22.21
N GLY A 20 2.27 13.23 22.09
CA GLY A 20 2.41 14.05 23.32
C GLY A 20 3.04 15.44 23.24
N LYS A 21 2.39 16.44 23.86
CA LYS A 21 2.95 17.77 24.17
C LYS A 21 4.12 17.75 25.17
N ASN A 22 4.08 16.97 26.27
CA ASN A 22 5.18 16.95 27.24
C ASN A 22 6.28 15.90 26.97
N LYS A 23 6.06 14.96 26.05
CA LYS A 23 7.13 14.05 25.58
C LYS A 23 8.24 14.86 24.89
N PHE A 24 7.87 15.94 24.20
CA PHE A 24 8.81 16.93 23.67
C PHE A 24 9.52 17.76 24.78
N ASN A 25 8.81 18.15 25.84
CA ASN A 25 9.42 18.88 26.97
C ASN A 25 10.44 18.07 27.77
N LYS A 26 10.24 16.75 27.93
CA LYS A 26 11.27 15.90 28.53
C LYS A 26 12.45 15.70 27.59
N LEU A 27 12.22 15.58 26.28
CA LEU A 27 13.25 15.62 25.22
C LEU A 27 14.13 16.89 25.30
N ARG A 28 13.61 18.00 25.83
CA ARG A 28 14.31 19.28 26.09
C ARG A 28 15.35 19.22 27.21
N GLU A 29 15.09 18.49 28.31
CA GLU A 29 16.12 18.24 29.36
C GLU A 29 17.33 17.48 28.79
N PHE A 30 17.16 16.73 27.69
CA PHE A 30 18.26 16.03 27.00
C PHE A 30 19.04 16.92 26.02
N THR A 31 18.57 18.13 25.71
CA THR A 31 19.26 19.09 24.83
C THR A 31 20.05 20.16 25.58
N GLU A 32 19.63 20.52 26.80
CA GLU A 32 20.32 21.51 27.65
C GLU A 32 21.67 20.97 28.16
N ASP A 33 21.77 19.68 28.54
CA ASP A 33 23.03 19.03 28.91
C ASP A 33 24.08 18.99 27.77
N ALA A 34 23.65 19.17 26.51
CA ALA A 34 24.53 19.19 25.34
C ALA A 34 25.14 20.58 25.09
N GLU A 35 24.44 21.67 25.45
CA GLU A 35 25.00 23.02 25.38
C GLU A 35 26.11 23.21 26.41
N GLU A 36 25.97 22.62 27.60
CA GLU A 36 26.97 22.71 28.66
C GLU A 36 28.28 21.97 28.26
N VAL A 37 28.19 20.87 27.51
CA VAL A 37 29.37 20.11 27.04
C VAL A 37 29.93 20.63 25.71
N ALA A 38 29.09 21.17 24.81
CA ALA A 38 29.57 21.88 23.62
C ALA A 38 30.35 23.15 23.98
N SER A 39 30.03 23.78 25.12
CA SER A 39 30.80 24.92 25.65
C SER A 39 32.24 24.55 26.07
N LEU A 40 32.52 23.26 26.33
CA LEU A 40 33.84 22.77 26.72
C LEU A 40 34.78 22.50 25.52
N PHE A 41 34.24 22.42 24.30
CA PHE A 41 35.01 22.28 23.07
C PHE A 41 34.69 23.45 22.14
N ALA A 42 35.42 24.55 22.31
CA ALA A 42 35.32 25.74 21.47
C ALA A 42 35.78 25.48 20.02
N PHE A 43 34.99 24.71 19.27
CA PHE A 43 34.97 24.79 17.82
C PHE A 43 34.13 26.01 17.46
N ASN A 44 34.68 26.92 16.65
CA ASN A 44 33.92 28.05 16.13
C ASN A 44 32.88 27.53 15.11
N GLN A 45 31.78 26.97 15.60
CA GLN A 45 30.66 26.45 14.81
C GLN A 45 29.84 27.63 14.27
N THR A 46 30.38 28.36 13.30
CA THR A 46 29.67 29.49 12.71
C THR A 46 28.48 28.97 11.89
N GLU A 47 27.26 29.21 12.37
CA GLU A 47 26.05 29.00 11.56
C GLU A 47 26.05 29.97 10.38
N LYS A 48 25.70 29.47 9.19
CA LYS A 48 25.67 30.24 7.94
C LYS A 48 24.30 30.10 7.27
N TRP A 49 24.03 31.01 6.35
CA TRP A 49 22.74 31.12 5.66
C TRP A 49 22.94 31.12 4.15
N PHE A 50 22.08 30.37 3.47
CA PHE A 50 22.03 30.26 2.02
C PHE A 50 20.71 30.84 1.54
N THR A 51 20.77 31.75 0.57
CA THR A 51 19.55 32.29 -0.05
C THR A 51 19.00 31.25 -1.02
N GLN A 52 17.82 30.73 -0.72
CA GLN A 52 17.17 29.64 -1.43
C GLN A 52 15.89 30.13 -2.11
N VAL A 53 15.50 29.51 -3.22
CA VAL A 53 14.22 29.78 -3.90
C VAL A 53 13.09 29.09 -3.13
N LEU A 54 11.94 29.75 -3.02
CA LEU A 54 10.78 29.18 -2.31
C LEU A 54 10.21 27.97 -3.06
N ASP A 55 9.91 28.16 -4.35
CA ASP A 55 9.30 27.16 -5.22
C ASP A 55 10.16 26.88 -6.45
N HIS A 56 10.78 25.70 -6.52
CA HIS A 56 11.62 25.28 -7.65
C HIS A 56 10.84 24.82 -8.87
N PHE A 57 9.51 24.71 -8.77
CA PHE A 57 8.65 24.15 -9.81
C PHE A 57 7.62 25.17 -10.36
N ASP A 58 7.71 26.42 -9.91
CA ASP A 58 6.97 27.55 -10.45
C ASP A 58 7.96 28.66 -10.86
N GLU A 59 8.32 28.70 -12.15
CA GLU A 59 9.26 29.70 -12.69
C GLU A 59 8.76 31.15 -12.55
N ALA A 60 7.46 31.36 -12.34
CA ALA A 60 6.89 32.68 -12.11
C ALA A 60 7.07 33.16 -10.66
N ASN A 61 7.44 32.26 -9.74
CA ASN A 61 7.67 32.58 -8.34
C ASN A 61 9.14 32.96 -8.11
N ASP A 62 9.39 34.23 -7.79
CA ASP A 62 10.72 34.77 -7.48
C ASP A 62 10.99 34.93 -5.97
N GLU A 63 10.11 34.42 -5.10
CA GLU A 63 10.29 34.49 -3.66
C GLU A 63 11.52 33.68 -3.22
N THR A 64 12.28 34.26 -2.28
CA THR A 64 13.45 33.61 -1.69
C THR A 64 13.39 33.60 -0.17
N TRP A 65 14.14 32.70 0.44
CA TRP A 65 14.20 32.51 1.89
C TRP A 65 15.60 32.08 2.33
N GLN A 66 15.86 32.10 3.64
CA GLN A 66 17.18 31.77 4.20
C GLN A 66 17.23 30.34 4.73
N GLN A 67 18.04 29.49 4.10
CA GLN A 67 18.30 28.11 4.49
C GLN A 67 19.58 28.01 5.32
N ARG A 68 19.48 27.45 6.52
CA ARG A 68 20.62 27.33 7.45
C ARG A 68 21.57 26.21 7.01
N TYR A 69 22.86 26.43 7.17
CA TYR A 69 23.86 25.38 7.00
C TYR A 69 25.09 25.56 7.90
N PHE A 70 25.85 24.47 8.05
CA PHE A 70 27.17 24.45 8.68
C PHE A 70 28.21 23.96 7.67
N VAL A 71 29.46 24.41 7.82
CA VAL A 71 30.58 23.97 6.98
C VAL A 71 31.80 23.70 7.86
N ASN A 72 32.46 22.56 7.63
CA ASN A 72 33.76 22.24 8.18
C ASN A 72 34.77 22.13 7.02
N ASP A 73 35.69 23.09 6.96
CA ASP A 73 36.75 23.21 5.96
C ASP A 73 38.14 22.92 6.53
N VAL A 74 38.25 22.50 7.79
CA VAL A 74 39.53 22.27 8.50
C VAL A 74 40.42 21.25 7.78
N TYR A 75 39.83 20.26 7.11
CA TYR A 75 40.57 19.22 6.39
C TYR A 75 40.63 19.44 4.88
N TRP A 76 39.95 20.46 4.37
CA TRP A 76 39.78 20.65 2.94
C TRP A 76 41.09 21.13 2.31
N LYS A 77 41.50 20.46 1.23
CA LYS A 77 42.56 20.94 0.34
C LYS A 77 41.94 21.48 -0.94
N GLU A 78 42.64 22.36 -1.64
CA GLU A 78 42.16 22.94 -2.90
C GLU A 78 41.67 21.84 -3.87
N ASN A 79 40.44 21.99 -4.37
CA ASN A 79 39.73 21.00 -5.22
C ASN A 79 39.53 19.61 -4.58
N GLY A 80 39.60 19.51 -3.26
CA GLY A 80 39.23 18.30 -2.52
C GLY A 80 37.73 17.98 -2.65
N PRO A 81 37.34 16.71 -2.42
CA PRO A 81 35.95 16.26 -2.50
C PRO A 81 35.04 16.99 -1.51
N GLN A 82 33.74 17.00 -1.79
CA GLN A 82 32.72 17.70 -1.02
C GLN A 82 31.76 16.68 -0.42
N PHE A 83 31.65 16.62 0.90
CA PHE A 83 30.71 15.76 1.60
C PHE A 83 29.51 16.59 2.05
N LEU A 84 28.31 16.20 1.64
CA LEU A 84 27.08 16.86 2.03
C LEU A 84 26.25 15.95 2.94
N ASN A 85 26.21 16.28 4.23
CA ASN A 85 25.27 15.73 5.19
C ASN A 85 23.90 16.39 4.99
N ILE A 86 22.93 15.62 4.54
CA ILE A 86 21.57 16.09 4.31
C ILE A 86 20.85 16.21 5.66
N GLY A 87 20.31 17.39 5.94
CA GLY A 87 19.41 17.60 7.08
C GLY A 87 18.06 16.93 6.86
N GLY A 88 17.48 16.42 7.94
CA GLY A 88 16.19 15.72 7.89
C GLY A 88 15.10 16.46 8.65
N GLU A 89 14.25 15.66 9.26
CA GLU A 89 13.03 16.02 9.95
C GLU A 89 13.26 16.74 11.30
N GLY A 90 14.36 17.49 11.45
CA GLY A 90 14.69 18.27 12.65
C GLY A 90 15.87 19.22 12.45
N PRO A 91 16.20 20.04 13.47
CA PRO A 91 17.30 20.99 13.37
C PRO A 91 18.65 20.30 13.13
N VAL A 92 19.40 20.76 12.13
CA VAL A 92 20.80 20.34 11.96
C VAL A 92 21.68 20.98 13.02
N ARG A 93 22.75 20.27 13.41
CA ARG A 93 23.73 20.71 14.42
C ARG A 93 25.14 20.58 13.87
N GLY A 94 25.97 21.60 14.11
CA GLY A 94 27.36 21.64 13.65
C GLY A 94 28.24 20.52 14.23
N GLU A 95 28.00 20.09 15.46
CA GLU A 95 28.82 19.10 16.18
C GLU A 95 29.20 17.87 15.32
N ARG A 96 28.24 17.28 14.60
CA ARG A 96 28.44 16.05 13.82
C ARG A 96 29.52 16.19 12.75
N ILE A 97 29.64 17.37 12.13
CA ILE A 97 30.63 17.59 11.07
C ILE A 97 32.00 18.04 11.60
N PHE A 98 32.11 18.41 12.88
CA PHE A 98 33.38 18.80 13.50
C PHE A 98 33.99 17.70 14.39
N ASN A 99 33.18 16.82 14.97
CA ASN A 99 33.64 15.75 15.85
C ASN A 99 34.20 14.56 15.05
N GLU A 100 35.53 14.37 15.10
CA GLU A 100 36.25 13.28 14.40
C GLU A 100 35.83 11.87 14.83
N SER A 101 35.14 11.71 15.96
CA SER A 101 34.59 10.42 16.38
C SER A 101 33.51 9.90 15.43
N TYR A 102 32.84 10.79 14.69
CA TYR A 102 31.86 10.40 13.68
C TYR A 102 32.55 9.88 12.41
N PRO A 103 32.08 8.75 11.83
CA PRO A 103 32.70 8.13 10.66
C PRO A 103 32.92 9.10 9.50
N MET A 104 31.89 9.86 9.11
CA MET A 104 31.95 10.85 8.01
C MET A 104 33.05 11.90 8.20
N THR A 105 33.17 12.45 9.42
CA THR A 105 34.21 13.44 9.74
C THR A 105 35.60 12.81 9.72
N SER A 106 35.73 11.57 10.20
CA SER A 106 36.99 10.81 10.10
C SER A 106 37.37 10.52 8.63
N TRP A 107 36.40 10.21 7.77
CA TRP A 107 36.62 9.95 6.36
C TRP A 107 37.00 11.23 5.61
N ALA A 108 36.33 12.34 5.91
CA ALA A 108 36.65 13.65 5.35
C ALA A 108 38.10 14.05 5.66
N LYS A 109 38.54 13.86 6.91
CA LYS A 109 39.94 14.07 7.31
C LYS A 109 40.92 13.22 6.48
N LYS A 110 40.61 11.94 6.27
CA LYS A 110 41.46 11.02 5.48
C LYS A 110 41.47 11.34 3.98
N LEU A 111 40.38 11.91 3.46
CA LEU A 111 40.18 12.17 2.03
C LEU A 111 40.39 13.65 1.65
N ASN A 112 40.75 14.50 2.61
CA ASN A 112 40.88 15.95 2.47
C ASN A 112 39.58 16.61 1.96
N ALA A 113 38.43 16.12 2.44
CA ALA A 113 37.12 16.59 2.03
C ALA A 113 36.66 17.81 2.85
N GLN A 114 35.90 18.70 2.22
CA GLN A 114 35.09 19.70 2.92
C GLN A 114 33.75 19.07 3.30
N ILE A 115 33.25 19.35 4.49
CA ILE A 115 31.97 18.81 4.95
C ILE A 115 30.95 19.94 5.06
N TRP A 116 29.76 19.71 4.52
CA TRP A 116 28.62 20.60 4.58
C TRP A 116 27.49 19.89 5.32
N SER A 117 26.73 20.62 6.14
CA SER A 117 25.47 20.13 6.69
C SER A 117 24.39 21.15 6.37
N LEU A 118 23.50 20.82 5.43
CA LEU A 118 22.43 21.71 4.97
C LEU A 118 21.13 21.35 5.71
N GLU A 119 20.47 22.35 6.31
CA GLU A 119 19.20 22.14 7.00
C GLU A 119 18.04 21.97 6.02
N HIS A 120 17.10 21.10 6.36
CA HIS A 120 15.91 20.88 5.56
C HIS A 120 14.93 22.07 5.68
N ARG A 121 14.24 22.42 4.59
CA ARG A 121 13.15 23.41 4.62
C ARG A 121 12.07 23.05 5.64
N PHE A 122 11.52 24.04 6.35
CA PHE A 122 10.53 23.91 7.43
C PHE A 122 10.99 23.20 8.71
N TYR A 123 12.30 22.95 8.86
CA TYR A 123 12.88 22.36 10.07
C TYR A 123 13.94 23.28 10.68
N GLY A 124 14.12 23.17 12.00
CA GLY A 124 15.10 23.96 12.73
C GLY A 124 14.87 25.46 12.60
N LYS A 125 15.85 26.20 12.07
CA LYS A 125 15.75 27.64 11.82
C LYS A 125 15.52 27.98 10.33
N SER A 126 15.29 26.97 9.50
CA SER A 126 15.12 27.10 8.05
C SER A 126 13.64 27.23 7.72
N HIS A 127 13.12 28.45 7.77
CA HIS A 127 11.68 28.76 7.65
C HIS A 127 11.40 29.47 6.32
N PRO A 128 10.87 28.78 5.29
CA PRO A 128 10.58 29.41 4.01
C PRO A 128 9.43 30.41 4.06
N LYS A 129 8.52 30.26 5.03
CA LYS A 129 7.36 31.14 5.26
C LYS A 129 7.27 31.49 6.76
N PRO A 130 6.44 32.48 7.16
CA PRO A 130 6.36 32.92 8.56
C PRO A 130 5.77 31.89 9.52
N ASN A 131 5.01 30.91 9.04
CA ASN A 131 4.37 29.87 9.85
C ASN A 131 4.15 28.57 9.05
N GLN A 132 3.68 27.53 9.72
CA GLN A 132 3.34 26.21 9.20
C GLN A 132 1.82 26.08 8.94
N SER A 133 1.17 27.13 8.43
CA SER A 133 -0.22 27.01 7.98
C SER A 133 -0.35 25.99 6.84
N VAL A 134 -1.54 25.44 6.66
CA VAL A 134 -1.88 24.52 5.56
C VAL A 134 -1.52 25.07 4.18
N GLU A 135 -1.63 26.39 3.99
CA GLU A 135 -1.24 27.11 2.78
C GLU A 135 0.29 27.17 2.63
N ASN A 136 1.02 27.46 3.70
CA ASN A 136 2.48 27.54 3.65
C ASN A 136 3.15 26.17 3.54
N LEU A 137 2.59 25.14 4.17
CA LEU A 137 3.12 23.78 4.14
C LEU A 137 3.06 23.13 2.74
N GLN A 138 2.36 23.71 1.77
CA GLN A 138 2.40 23.22 0.38
C GLN A 138 3.83 23.20 -0.21
N TYR A 139 4.73 24.05 0.29
CA TYR A 139 6.15 24.08 -0.10
C TYR A 139 7.01 23.06 0.65
N LEU A 140 6.46 22.33 1.63
CA LEU A 140 7.13 21.25 2.33
C LEU A 140 6.85 19.93 1.60
N THR A 141 7.71 19.63 0.62
CA THR A 141 7.72 18.34 -0.09
C THR A 141 9.15 17.84 -0.25
N SER A 142 9.30 16.53 -0.39
CA SER A 142 10.56 15.86 -0.71
C SER A 142 11.19 16.40 -1.99
N ARG A 143 10.38 16.64 -3.03
CA ARG A 143 10.86 17.14 -4.33
C ARG A 143 11.47 18.53 -4.22
N GLN A 144 10.81 19.40 -3.47
CA GLN A 144 11.31 20.75 -3.19
C GLN A 144 12.62 20.70 -2.38
N ALA A 145 12.72 19.79 -1.40
CA ALA A 145 13.94 19.60 -0.64
C ALA A 145 15.11 19.04 -1.48
N LEU A 146 14.83 18.13 -2.43
CA LEU A 146 15.85 17.66 -3.39
C LEU A 146 16.32 18.81 -4.31
N ALA A 147 15.40 19.67 -4.75
CA ALA A 147 15.75 20.84 -5.54
C ALA A 147 16.56 21.88 -4.72
N ASP A 148 16.30 22.02 -3.41
CA ASP A 148 17.14 22.84 -2.53
C ASP A 148 18.58 22.36 -2.51
N LEU A 149 18.79 21.05 -2.36
CA LEU A 149 20.11 20.42 -2.39
C LEU A 149 20.82 20.68 -3.72
N ALA A 150 20.10 20.53 -4.84
CA ALA A 150 20.64 20.78 -6.17
C ALA A 150 21.06 22.25 -6.37
N ASN A 151 20.22 23.20 -5.96
CA ASN A 151 20.52 24.62 -6.05
C ASN A 151 21.72 25.00 -5.15
N PHE A 152 21.79 24.44 -3.93
CA PHE A 152 22.90 24.65 -3.02
C PHE A 152 24.23 24.17 -3.64
N ILE A 153 24.28 22.94 -4.16
CA ILE A 153 25.49 22.37 -4.79
C ILE A 153 25.94 23.23 -5.97
N ARG A 154 25.02 23.57 -6.89
CA ARG A 154 25.33 24.40 -8.07
C ARG A 154 25.89 25.76 -7.67
N THR A 155 25.28 26.41 -6.69
CA THR A 155 25.73 27.72 -6.22
C THR A 155 27.09 27.65 -5.52
N LYS A 156 27.32 26.67 -4.65
CA LYS A 156 28.62 26.51 -3.98
C LYS A 156 29.74 26.12 -4.93
N ASN A 157 29.46 25.32 -5.96
CA ASN A 157 30.42 25.07 -7.04
C ASN A 157 30.86 26.35 -7.73
N HIS A 158 29.92 27.24 -8.03
CA HIS A 158 30.19 28.52 -8.66
C HIS A 158 30.93 29.49 -7.72
N GLU A 159 30.46 29.67 -6.48
CA GLU A 159 31.07 30.55 -5.48
C GLU A 159 32.53 30.17 -5.17
N LEU A 160 32.78 28.87 -4.99
CA LEU A 160 34.10 28.34 -4.64
C LEU A 160 34.98 28.07 -5.88
N LYS A 161 34.45 28.26 -7.09
CA LYS A 161 35.13 28.02 -8.37
C LYS A 161 35.74 26.62 -8.45
N LEU A 162 35.02 25.61 -7.94
CA LEU A 162 35.51 24.22 -7.90
C LEU A 162 35.69 23.68 -9.31
N LYS A 163 36.85 23.10 -9.60
CA LYS A 163 37.11 22.41 -10.88
C LYS A 163 36.77 20.93 -10.74
N ASN A 164 35.89 20.43 -11.62
CA ASN A 164 35.41 19.04 -11.61
C ASN A 164 34.95 18.57 -10.21
N PRO A 165 34.00 19.30 -9.57
CA PRO A 165 33.63 19.05 -8.18
C PRO A 165 33.11 17.62 -7.98
N LYS A 166 33.61 16.97 -6.93
CA LYS A 166 33.21 15.60 -6.55
C LYS A 166 32.39 15.65 -5.28
N TRP A 167 31.06 15.69 -5.42
CA TRP A 167 30.13 15.68 -4.29
C TRP A 167 29.69 14.27 -3.94
N ILE A 168 29.65 13.98 -2.64
CA ILE A 168 29.05 12.76 -2.09
C ILE A 168 28.02 13.18 -1.04
N VAL A 169 26.80 12.66 -1.17
CA VAL A 169 25.71 12.95 -0.24
C VAL A 169 25.56 11.83 0.79
N PHE A 170 25.29 12.21 2.04
CA PHE A 170 25.11 11.32 3.17
C PHE A 170 23.80 11.63 3.87
N GLY A 171 23.08 10.59 4.27
CA GLY A 171 21.90 10.72 5.09
C GLY A 171 21.55 9.43 5.81
N GLY A 172 20.88 9.56 6.96
CA GLY A 172 20.32 8.45 7.72
C GLY A 172 18.82 8.65 7.89
N SER A 173 18.01 7.58 7.85
CA SER A 173 16.54 7.68 7.94
C SER A 173 15.94 8.43 6.75
N TYR A 174 14.98 9.35 6.94
CA TYR A 174 14.46 10.20 5.88
C TYR A 174 15.56 10.94 5.08
N PRO A 175 16.59 11.56 5.69
CA PRO A 175 17.73 12.06 4.92
C PRO A 175 18.46 10.99 4.10
N GLY A 176 18.44 9.74 4.55
CA GLY A 176 18.96 8.60 3.79
C GLY A 176 18.11 8.35 2.54
N ALA A 177 16.78 8.40 2.66
CA ALA A 177 15.87 8.36 1.51
C ALA A 177 16.14 9.53 0.56
N LEU A 178 16.30 10.75 1.08
CA LEU A 178 16.70 11.91 0.28
C LEU A 178 18.05 11.71 -0.41
N ALA A 179 19.05 11.12 0.24
CA ALA A 179 20.36 10.86 -0.38
C ALA A 179 20.24 9.89 -1.57
N LEU A 180 19.44 8.83 -1.43
CA LEU A 180 19.19 7.86 -2.51
C LEU A 180 18.37 8.48 -3.64
N TRP A 181 17.27 9.16 -3.33
CA TRP A 181 16.46 9.85 -4.34
C TRP A 181 17.23 10.97 -5.03
N PHE A 182 18.08 11.71 -4.31
CA PHE A 182 18.94 12.74 -4.92
C PHE A 182 19.89 12.12 -5.94
N ARG A 183 20.43 10.92 -5.66
CA ARG A 183 21.30 10.21 -6.60
C ARG A 183 20.57 9.78 -7.87
N VAL A 184 19.28 9.46 -7.76
CA VAL A 184 18.43 9.10 -8.91
C VAL A 184 18.03 10.33 -9.72
N VAL A 185 17.59 11.40 -9.04
CA VAL A 185 17.00 12.59 -9.68
C VAL A 185 18.06 13.57 -10.20
N TYR A 186 19.19 13.70 -9.51
CA TYR A 186 20.30 14.59 -9.86
C TYR A 186 21.65 13.84 -9.92
N PRO A 187 21.78 12.83 -10.79
CA PRO A 187 22.98 11.98 -10.86
C PRO A 187 24.23 12.73 -11.36
N ASP A 188 24.05 13.86 -12.05
CA ASP A 188 25.13 14.73 -12.54
C ASP A 188 25.80 15.55 -11.43
N LEU A 189 25.08 15.84 -10.34
CA LEU A 189 25.55 16.69 -9.25
C LEU A 189 26.38 15.95 -8.20
N THR A 190 26.38 14.62 -8.20
CA THR A 190 27.09 13.79 -7.22
C THR A 190 27.90 12.71 -7.90
N VAL A 191 28.89 12.15 -7.22
CA VAL A 191 29.61 10.96 -7.67
C VAL A 191 29.22 9.70 -6.89
N GLY A 192 28.51 9.86 -5.78
CA GLY A 192 27.90 8.75 -5.05
C GLY A 192 27.05 9.22 -3.87
N ALA A 193 26.36 8.28 -3.25
CA ALA A 193 25.50 8.52 -2.09
C ALA A 193 25.60 7.40 -1.05
N VAL A 194 25.47 7.77 0.22
CA VAL A 194 25.32 6.82 1.33
C VAL A 194 23.98 7.08 2.00
N GLY A 195 23.04 6.14 1.82
CA GLY A 195 21.69 6.20 2.38
C GLY A 195 21.51 5.15 3.47
N SER A 196 21.78 5.52 4.72
CA SER A 196 21.69 4.62 5.88
C SER A 196 20.25 4.52 6.39
N SER A 197 19.77 3.29 6.65
CA SER A 197 18.42 3.00 7.14
C SER A 197 17.34 3.77 6.38
N ALA A 198 17.48 3.87 5.05
CA ALA A 198 16.68 4.75 4.20
C ALA A 198 15.30 4.14 3.89
N PRO A 199 14.19 4.68 4.40
CA PRO A 199 12.85 4.18 4.11
C PRO A 199 12.39 4.73 2.76
N ILE A 200 12.67 4.02 1.66
CA ILE A 200 12.27 4.45 0.32
C ILE A 200 11.00 3.75 -0.20
N ASP A 201 10.53 2.70 0.49
CA ASP A 201 9.23 2.09 0.24
C ASP A 201 8.12 2.95 0.88
N ILE A 202 7.23 3.53 0.08
CA ILE A 202 6.15 4.42 0.51
C ILE A 202 4.90 3.59 0.83
N GLN A 203 4.55 3.50 2.11
CA GLN A 203 3.42 2.69 2.58
C GLN A 203 2.51 3.50 3.51
N MET A 204 1.20 3.51 3.23
CA MET A 204 0.22 4.15 4.11
C MET A 204 0.16 3.45 5.48
N ASP A 205 -0.05 2.14 5.47
CA ASP A 205 -0.18 1.30 6.67
C ASP A 205 1.13 0.56 6.95
N PHE A 206 2.00 1.15 7.78
CA PHE A 206 3.33 0.63 8.07
C PHE A 206 3.36 -0.26 9.33
N TYR A 207 2.72 -1.41 9.24
CA TYR A 207 2.74 -2.43 10.29
C TYR A 207 4.12 -3.10 10.46
N GLY A 208 4.96 -3.07 9.41
CA GLY A 208 6.30 -3.67 9.39
C GLY A 208 7.20 -3.18 10.51
N TYR A 209 6.99 -1.94 10.97
CA TYR A 209 7.69 -1.36 12.11
C TYR A 209 7.54 -2.24 13.37
N LEU A 210 6.30 -2.49 13.79
CA LEU A 210 6.03 -3.24 15.01
C LEU A 210 6.32 -4.73 14.85
N ARG A 211 6.23 -5.27 13.63
CA ARG A 211 6.69 -6.64 13.33
C ARG A 211 8.18 -6.80 13.61
N VAL A 212 9.02 -5.89 13.12
CA VAL A 212 10.47 -5.94 13.41
C VAL A 212 10.74 -5.77 14.91
N CYS A 213 10.02 -4.88 15.59
CA CYS A 213 10.12 -4.72 17.05
C CYS A 213 9.82 -6.03 17.78
N GLN A 214 8.73 -6.71 17.41
CA GLN A 214 8.37 -8.00 17.98
C GLN A 214 9.48 -9.04 17.80
N GLU A 215 10.00 -9.17 16.57
CA GLU A 215 11.04 -10.15 16.28
C GLU A 215 12.35 -9.83 17.02
N ALA A 216 12.69 -8.54 17.18
CA ALA A 216 13.83 -8.13 17.97
C ALA A 216 13.70 -8.55 19.46
N TYR A 217 12.52 -8.39 20.07
CA TYR A 217 12.26 -8.87 21.43
C TYR A 217 12.27 -10.39 21.55
N ARG A 218 11.64 -11.11 20.60
CA ARG A 218 11.64 -12.57 20.58
C ARG A 218 13.05 -13.14 20.45
N LYS A 219 13.88 -12.53 19.59
CA LYS A 219 15.28 -12.90 19.38
C LYS A 219 16.12 -12.62 20.63
N GLN A 220 15.87 -11.52 21.34
CA GLN A 220 16.54 -11.24 22.61
C GLN A 220 16.14 -12.25 23.70
N SER A 221 14.83 -12.49 23.86
CA SER A 221 14.28 -13.43 24.83
C SER A 221 12.81 -13.74 24.52
N PRO A 222 12.46 -15.01 24.23
CA PRO A 222 11.07 -15.42 24.07
C PRO A 222 10.20 -15.12 25.30
N LYS A 223 10.77 -15.23 26.51
CA LYS A 223 10.08 -14.94 27.76
C LYS A 223 9.77 -13.44 27.91
N CYS A 224 10.70 -12.57 27.52
CA CYS A 224 10.47 -11.14 27.46
C CYS A 224 9.31 -10.81 26.52
N ALA A 225 9.33 -11.34 25.29
CA ALA A 225 8.26 -11.14 24.32
C ALA A 225 6.90 -11.67 24.80
N GLU A 226 6.86 -12.83 25.48
CA GLU A 226 5.64 -13.38 26.08
C GLU A 226 5.09 -12.48 27.20
N ASN A 227 5.97 -11.90 28.02
CA ASN A 227 5.55 -10.97 29.06
C ASN A 227 5.07 -9.63 28.50
N ILE A 228 5.60 -9.18 27.35
CA ILE A 228 5.07 -8.04 26.61
C ILE A 228 3.64 -8.35 26.13
N ASP A 229 3.43 -9.50 25.49
CA ASP A 229 2.11 -9.97 25.04
C ASP A 229 1.09 -10.02 26.20
N LYS A 230 1.49 -10.58 27.35
CA LYS A 230 0.65 -10.60 28.56
C LYS A 230 0.34 -9.20 29.08
N ALA A 231 1.31 -8.28 29.06
CA ALA A 231 1.10 -6.91 29.52
C ALA A 231 0.11 -6.16 28.63
N PHE A 232 0.25 -6.23 27.30
CA PHE A 232 -0.68 -5.61 26.36
C PHE A 232 -2.07 -6.26 26.39
N THR A 233 -2.15 -7.59 26.47
CA THR A 233 -3.42 -8.30 26.66
C THR A 233 -4.13 -7.83 27.93
N TYR A 234 -3.38 -7.63 29.02
CA TYR A 234 -3.95 -7.13 30.27
C TYR A 234 -4.36 -5.66 30.17
N LEU A 235 -3.56 -4.81 29.49
CA LEU A 235 -3.89 -3.42 29.21
C LEU A 235 -5.22 -3.29 28.47
N HIS A 236 -5.43 -4.06 27.40
CA HIS A 236 -6.71 -4.12 26.68
C HIS A 236 -7.89 -4.44 27.62
N ARG A 237 -7.77 -5.52 28.40
CA ARG A 237 -8.81 -5.93 29.35
C ARG A 237 -9.13 -4.88 30.41
N MET A 238 -8.13 -4.12 30.86
CA MET A 238 -8.36 -3.05 31.83
C MET A 238 -9.17 -1.90 31.22
N MET A 239 -9.00 -1.61 29.94
CA MET A 239 -9.74 -0.53 29.28
C MET A 239 -11.23 -0.84 29.09
N ASP A 240 -11.61 -2.12 29.05
CA ASP A 240 -13.00 -2.56 28.82
C ASP A 240 -13.96 -2.21 29.97
N SER A 241 -13.46 -1.98 31.19
CA SER A 241 -14.31 -1.70 32.36
C SER A 241 -13.92 -0.42 33.07
N LYS A 242 -14.90 0.28 33.68
CA LYS A 242 -14.64 1.49 34.47
C LYS A 242 -13.61 1.23 35.59
N LYS A 243 -13.80 0.15 36.34
CA LYS A 243 -12.89 -0.27 37.43
C LYS A 243 -11.50 -0.65 36.92
N GLY A 244 -11.41 -1.23 35.73
CA GLY A 244 -10.13 -1.50 35.08
C GLY A 244 -9.40 -0.21 34.72
N ARG A 245 -10.10 0.77 34.13
CA ARG A 245 -9.55 2.10 33.82
C ARG A 245 -9.06 2.84 35.06
N GLU A 246 -9.83 2.84 36.15
CA GLU A 246 -9.43 3.45 37.43
C GLU A 246 -8.15 2.81 37.98
N ARG A 247 -8.02 1.48 37.91
CA ARG A 247 -6.81 0.76 38.32
C ARG A 247 -5.63 1.08 37.42
N LEU A 248 -5.87 1.21 36.11
CA LEU A 248 -4.82 1.54 35.16
C LEU A 248 -4.30 2.96 35.38
N GLU A 249 -5.20 3.92 35.54
CA GLU A 249 -4.88 5.31 35.88
C GLU A 249 -4.00 5.39 37.14
N ALA A 250 -4.37 4.65 38.19
CA ALA A 250 -3.61 4.62 39.44
C ALA A 250 -2.22 3.96 39.29
N ASN A 251 -2.10 2.92 38.46
CA ASN A 251 -0.85 2.19 38.27
C ASN A 251 0.14 2.91 37.34
N LEU A 252 -0.33 3.43 36.21
CA LEU A 252 0.51 4.12 35.20
C LEU A 252 0.67 5.62 35.48
N ASN A 253 -0.08 6.17 36.44
CA ASN A 253 -0.18 7.62 36.67
C ASN A 253 -0.52 8.36 35.36
N VAL A 254 -1.63 7.95 34.75
CA VAL A 254 -2.10 8.51 33.47
C VAL A 254 -2.56 9.94 33.67
N GLN A 255 -2.09 10.85 32.80
CA GLN A 255 -2.52 12.25 32.80
C GLN A 255 -2.95 12.72 31.40
N PRO A 256 -4.09 13.43 31.28
CA PRO A 256 -5.06 13.70 32.34
C PRO A 256 -5.80 12.44 32.78
N LYS A 257 -6.31 12.44 34.00
CA LYS A 257 -7.13 11.35 34.54
C LYS A 257 -8.31 11.01 33.62
N PHE A 258 -8.58 9.72 33.40
CA PHE A 258 -9.65 9.24 32.52
C PHE A 258 -11.03 9.77 32.91
N GLU A 259 -11.29 9.96 34.20
CA GLU A 259 -12.57 10.53 34.70
C GLU A 259 -12.79 11.98 34.26
N LYS A 260 -11.71 12.72 33.96
CA LYS A 260 -11.76 14.09 33.46
C LYS A 260 -11.84 14.15 31.94
N GLN A 261 -11.72 13.01 31.27
CA GLN A 261 -11.75 12.90 29.82
C GLN A 261 -13.11 12.36 29.35
N LYS A 262 -13.57 12.82 28.18
CA LYS A 262 -14.69 12.19 27.47
C LYS A 262 -14.13 11.13 26.53
N LEU A 263 -13.80 9.97 27.09
CA LEU A 263 -13.18 8.87 26.36
C LEU A 263 -13.97 8.51 25.10
N ASN A 264 -13.30 8.60 23.96
CA ASN A 264 -13.73 8.12 22.67
C ASN A 264 -12.73 7.07 22.14
N PHE A 265 -12.93 6.59 20.92
CA PHE A 265 -12.04 5.58 20.33
C PHE A 265 -10.61 6.08 20.13
N GLN A 266 -10.43 7.34 19.70
CA GLN A 266 -9.11 7.91 19.47
C GLN A 266 -8.31 8.01 20.78
N ASP A 267 -8.95 8.28 21.92
CA ASP A 267 -8.27 8.29 23.21
C ASP A 267 -7.75 6.89 23.57
N LEU A 268 -8.52 5.84 23.28
CA LEU A 268 -8.08 4.45 23.49
C LEU A 268 -6.94 4.07 22.54
N GLU A 269 -7.07 4.39 21.26
CA GLU A 269 -6.05 4.13 20.24
C GLU A 269 -4.74 4.88 20.53
N ASN A 270 -4.84 6.11 21.07
CA ASN A 270 -3.71 6.90 21.55
C ASN A 270 -3.02 6.20 22.72
N LEU A 271 -3.78 5.70 23.72
CA LEU A 271 -3.21 4.97 24.86
C LEU A 271 -2.43 3.73 24.43
N PHE A 272 -3.00 2.93 23.52
CA PHE A 272 -2.32 1.75 22.99
C PHE A 272 -1.06 2.14 22.20
N GLY A 273 -1.15 3.17 21.37
CA GLY A 273 -0.04 3.73 20.62
C GLY A 273 1.10 4.22 21.51
N ASN A 274 0.77 5.07 22.48
CA ASN A 274 1.66 5.56 23.51
C ASN A 274 2.33 4.42 24.28
N SER A 275 1.59 3.34 24.57
CA SER A 275 2.10 2.19 25.31
C SER A 275 3.11 1.38 24.51
N PHE A 276 2.83 1.04 23.24
CA PHE A 276 3.80 0.31 22.42
C PHE A 276 4.99 1.16 21.99
N SER A 277 4.82 2.49 21.92
CA SER A 277 5.91 3.39 21.55
C SER A 277 7.13 3.22 22.46
N LEU A 278 6.93 3.02 23.77
CA LEU A 278 7.98 2.70 24.74
C LEU A 278 8.94 1.61 24.24
N PHE A 279 8.38 0.56 23.65
CA PHE A 279 9.11 -0.59 23.13
C PHE A 279 9.75 -0.28 21.77
N GLN A 280 9.08 0.49 20.90
CA GLN A 280 9.63 0.95 19.62
C GLN A 280 10.93 1.73 19.80
N GLY A 281 10.96 2.68 20.75
CA GLY A 281 12.14 3.50 21.02
C GLY A 281 13.33 2.67 21.53
N ALA A 282 13.07 1.67 22.37
CA ALA A 282 14.12 0.78 22.86
C ALA A 282 14.70 -0.14 21.76
N VAL A 283 13.89 -0.53 20.78
CA VAL A 283 14.32 -1.31 19.61
C VAL A 283 15.10 -0.44 18.62
N GLN A 284 14.49 0.65 18.14
CA GLN A 284 15.04 1.49 17.07
C GLN A 284 16.46 1.99 17.38
N TYR A 285 16.80 2.19 18.65
CA TYR A 285 18.11 2.70 19.07
C TYR A 285 18.90 1.75 19.96
N SER A 286 18.50 0.47 20.02
CA SER A 286 19.15 -0.50 20.88
C SER A 286 20.67 -0.52 20.67
N ARG A 287 21.43 -0.13 21.71
CA ARG A 287 22.90 -0.11 21.75
C ARG A 287 23.59 0.74 20.68
N VAL A 288 22.89 1.71 20.10
CA VAL A 288 23.54 2.74 19.28
C VAL A 288 24.50 3.53 20.17
N ASN A 289 25.76 3.70 19.76
CA ASN A 289 26.77 4.45 20.52
C ASN A 289 26.53 5.98 20.46
N ALA A 290 25.31 6.41 20.68
CA ALA A 290 24.92 7.81 20.73
C ALA A 290 23.90 8.05 21.86
N GLY A 291 24.19 9.03 22.70
CA GLY A 291 23.31 9.53 23.75
C GLY A 291 23.00 8.49 24.83
N ARG A 292 21.78 8.55 25.39
CA ARG A 292 21.33 7.63 26.44
C ARG A 292 21.38 6.14 26.02
N TYR A 293 21.32 5.88 24.71
CA TYR A 293 21.35 4.54 24.13
C TYR A 293 22.74 3.90 24.07
N ALA A 294 23.81 4.69 24.26
CA ALA A 294 25.17 4.17 24.33
C ALA A 294 25.40 3.27 25.55
N THR A 295 24.62 3.47 26.62
CA THR A 295 24.80 2.80 27.91
C THR A 295 23.53 2.24 28.54
N GLY A 296 22.34 2.44 27.94
CA GLY A 296 21.07 1.95 28.50
C GLY A 296 19.89 2.13 27.53
N TYR A 297 18.65 2.11 28.05
CA TYR A 297 17.41 2.35 27.29
C TYR A 297 17.20 1.40 26.09
N SER A 298 17.89 0.25 26.09
CA SER A 298 17.95 -0.69 24.96
C SER A 298 17.05 -1.92 25.19
N ILE A 299 16.92 -2.77 24.17
CA ILE A 299 16.17 -4.04 24.27
C ILE A 299 16.59 -4.88 25.50
N PRO A 300 17.89 -5.09 25.80
CA PRO A 300 18.32 -5.77 27.03
C PRO A 300 17.79 -5.15 28.34
N ASP A 301 17.70 -3.82 28.41
CA ASP A 301 17.21 -3.13 29.60
C ASP A 301 15.72 -3.38 29.80
N VAL A 302 14.94 -3.24 28.72
CA VAL A 302 13.51 -3.53 28.72
C VAL A 302 13.27 -4.99 29.09
N CYS A 303 13.98 -5.95 28.48
CA CYS A 303 13.77 -7.35 28.80
C CYS A 303 14.15 -7.72 30.24
N ARG A 304 15.19 -7.10 30.81
CA ARG A 304 15.49 -7.26 32.23
C ARG A 304 14.34 -6.80 33.12
N ILE A 305 13.60 -5.76 32.74
CA ILE A 305 12.40 -5.31 33.46
C ILE A 305 11.23 -6.29 33.24
N MET A 306 10.96 -6.66 31.99
CA MET A 306 9.87 -7.56 31.61
C MET A 306 10.03 -8.97 32.19
N GLU A 307 11.22 -9.40 32.54
CA GLU A 307 11.47 -10.73 33.11
C GLU A 307 11.50 -10.78 34.64
N GLN A 308 11.35 -9.63 35.31
CA GLN A 308 11.28 -9.61 36.78
C GLN A 308 10.06 -10.36 37.29
N PRO A 309 10.16 -11.08 38.42
CA PRO A 309 8.97 -11.63 39.08
C PRO A 309 8.09 -10.47 39.56
N VAL A 310 6.86 -10.42 39.08
CA VAL A 310 5.85 -9.43 39.48
C VAL A 310 4.51 -10.13 39.73
N PHE A 311 3.66 -9.47 40.53
CA PHE A 311 2.33 -9.99 40.84
C PHE A 311 1.32 -9.81 39.69
N SER A 312 1.52 -8.81 38.82
CA SER A 312 0.62 -8.51 37.70
C SER A 312 1.38 -8.12 36.43
N PRO A 313 0.95 -8.58 35.23
CA PRO A 313 1.59 -8.21 33.95
C PRO A 313 1.68 -6.69 33.73
N ILE A 314 0.68 -5.91 34.18
CA ILE A 314 0.69 -4.45 34.00
C ILE A 314 1.83 -3.77 34.77
N THR A 315 2.31 -4.39 35.85
CA THR A 315 3.44 -3.87 36.63
C THR A 315 4.72 -3.81 35.80
N HIS A 316 4.89 -4.71 34.83
CA HIS A 316 6.02 -4.63 33.90
C HIS A 316 5.92 -3.37 33.02
N LEU A 317 4.74 -3.10 32.44
CA LEU A 317 4.52 -1.91 31.61
C LEU A 317 4.79 -0.62 32.40
N VAL A 318 4.30 -0.53 33.64
CA VAL A 318 4.56 0.62 34.53
C VAL A 318 6.06 0.81 34.78
N LYS A 319 6.79 -0.27 35.07
CA LYS A 319 8.23 -0.19 35.30
C LYS A 319 9.00 0.22 34.04
N VAL A 320 8.58 -0.25 32.86
CA VAL A 320 9.16 0.16 31.57
C VAL A 320 8.88 1.63 31.31
N ALA A 321 7.63 2.08 31.46
CA ALA A 321 7.25 3.49 31.32
C ALA A 321 8.08 4.38 32.26
N LYS A 322 8.18 4.01 33.54
CA LYS A 322 8.99 4.73 34.52
C LYS A 322 10.47 4.80 34.15
N TYR A 323 11.03 3.71 33.64
CA TYR A 323 12.44 3.65 33.24
C TYR A 323 12.73 4.51 32.00
N LEU A 324 11.84 4.51 31.01
CA LEU A 324 12.05 5.18 29.73
C LEU A 324 11.61 6.66 29.72
N GLU A 325 10.47 6.95 30.35
CA GLU A 325 9.75 8.23 30.25
C GLU A 325 9.48 8.90 31.62
N GLY A 326 9.71 8.19 32.73
CA GLY A 326 9.53 8.70 34.10
C GLY A 326 8.14 8.45 34.70
N ASP A 327 7.82 9.13 35.80
CA ASP A 327 6.68 8.79 36.68
C ASP A 327 5.29 9.17 36.17
N VAL A 328 5.18 9.93 35.09
CA VAL A 328 3.90 10.39 34.52
C VAL A 328 3.75 9.80 33.14
N PHE A 329 2.62 9.12 32.90
CA PHE A 329 2.25 8.62 31.59
C PHE A 329 1.24 9.57 30.94
N GLU A 330 1.69 10.43 30.04
CA GLU A 330 0.81 11.37 29.35
C GLU A 330 0.05 10.69 28.22
N ASP A 331 -1.27 10.86 28.22
CA ASP A 331 -2.18 10.30 27.24
C ASP A 331 -3.39 11.25 27.05
N ASP A 332 -3.23 12.21 26.12
CA ASP A 332 -4.22 13.25 25.82
C ASP A 332 -4.32 13.48 24.31
N TYR A 333 -5.18 12.71 23.63
CA TYR A 333 -5.34 12.83 22.19
C TYR A 333 -5.76 14.26 21.77
N GLN A 334 -6.67 14.89 22.53
CA GLN A 334 -7.12 16.25 22.20
C GLN A 334 -6.01 17.28 22.45
N GLY A 335 -5.21 17.09 23.50
CA GLY A 335 -4.00 17.87 23.77
C GLY A 335 -2.98 17.75 22.65
N ASP A 336 -2.78 16.54 22.13
CA ASP A 336 -1.86 16.26 21.02
C ASP A 336 -2.32 16.93 19.72
N ILE A 337 -3.62 16.83 19.40
CA ILE A 337 -4.20 17.53 18.26
C ILE A 337 -4.09 19.05 18.43
N ALA A 338 -4.34 19.59 19.63
CA ALA A 338 -4.20 21.02 19.90
C ALA A 338 -2.75 21.49 19.76
N PHE A 339 -1.79 20.68 20.20
CA PHE A 339 -0.36 20.93 20.02
C PHE A 339 0.03 20.93 18.54
N LEU A 340 -0.39 19.92 17.78
CA LEU A 340 -0.10 19.79 16.36
C LEU A 340 -0.80 20.86 15.52
N LYS A 341 -1.87 21.49 16.00
CA LYS A 341 -2.56 22.62 15.36
C LYS A 341 -1.83 23.95 15.47
N ARG A 342 -0.84 24.07 16.37
CA ARG A 342 -0.02 25.28 16.45
C ARG A 342 0.74 25.45 15.14
N GLU A 343 0.59 26.60 14.51
CA GLU A 343 1.19 26.89 13.21
C GLU A 343 2.48 27.70 13.36
N ASP A 344 2.74 28.31 14.50
CA ASP A 344 3.97 29.06 14.76
C ASP A 344 5.20 28.14 14.79
N PHE A 345 6.34 28.66 14.32
CA PHE A 345 7.61 27.96 14.50
C PHE A 345 8.05 28.06 15.96
N HIS A 346 8.28 26.90 16.57
CA HIS A 346 8.82 26.74 17.92
C HIS A 346 9.74 25.51 17.93
N GLU A 347 10.46 25.25 19.02
CA GLU A 347 11.45 24.16 19.10
C GLU A 347 10.91 22.78 18.74
N GLU A 348 9.60 22.60 18.86
CA GLU A 348 8.89 21.33 18.73
C GLU A 348 8.05 21.28 17.43
N SER A 349 8.11 22.32 16.61
CA SER A 349 7.29 22.46 15.39
C SER A 349 7.70 21.46 14.28
N ALA A 350 8.83 20.76 14.46
CA ALA A 350 9.25 19.64 13.63
C ALA A 350 8.22 18.51 13.59
N ALA A 351 7.49 18.29 14.70
CA ALA A 351 6.41 17.32 14.78
C ALA A 351 5.31 17.60 13.74
N ARG A 352 4.82 18.85 13.69
CA ARG A 352 3.83 19.26 12.70
C ARG A 352 4.38 19.08 11.28
N SER A 353 5.58 19.59 10.97
CA SER A 353 6.21 19.39 9.65
C SER A 353 6.27 17.92 9.23
N TRP A 354 6.60 17.01 10.15
CA TRP A 354 6.68 15.58 9.83
C TRP A 354 5.32 14.92 9.66
N ILE A 355 4.33 15.23 10.51
CA ILE A 355 2.95 14.75 10.28
C ILE A 355 2.44 15.26 8.94
N TRP A 356 2.81 16.48 8.53
CA TRP A 356 2.47 16.97 7.20
C TRP A 356 3.04 16.07 6.09
N GLN A 357 4.34 15.76 6.11
CA GLN A 357 4.95 14.91 5.07
C GLN A 357 4.41 13.48 5.07
N THR A 358 4.15 12.89 6.23
CA THR A 358 3.51 11.56 6.33
C THR A 358 2.07 11.58 5.80
N CYS A 359 1.30 12.63 6.09
CA CYS A 359 -0.06 12.79 5.57
C CYS A 359 -0.10 13.18 4.07
N ASN A 360 0.99 13.73 3.50
CA ASN A 360 1.01 14.32 2.16
C ASN A 360 1.91 13.59 1.14
N GLU A 361 2.87 12.78 1.55
CA GLU A 361 3.81 12.10 0.62
C GLU A 361 4.05 10.64 0.98
N PHE A 362 4.26 10.33 2.27
CA PHE A 362 4.93 9.07 2.63
C PHE A 362 4.03 8.01 3.27
N GLY A 363 2.99 8.41 3.99
CA GLY A 363 2.35 7.51 4.94
C GLY A 363 3.28 7.25 6.12
N TYR A 364 3.74 6.01 6.29
CA TYR A 364 4.54 5.55 7.43
C TYR A 364 3.76 5.50 8.74
N PHE A 365 2.45 5.26 8.67
CA PHE A 365 1.63 5.12 9.88
C PHE A 365 1.94 3.79 10.58
N GLN A 366 2.51 3.87 11.78
CA GLN A 366 3.07 2.71 12.49
C GLN A 366 1.96 1.96 13.23
N THR A 367 1.33 1.00 12.57
CA THR A 367 0.12 0.36 13.08
C THR A 367 0.38 -0.99 13.75
N THR A 368 -0.58 -1.43 14.55
CA THR A 368 -0.69 -2.83 15.00
C THR A 368 -1.41 -3.70 13.96
N SER A 369 -1.51 -3.23 12.71
CA SER A 369 -2.25 -3.88 11.64
C SER A 369 -1.48 -5.08 11.06
N PHE A 370 -1.05 -6.06 11.86
CA PHE A 370 -0.59 -7.34 11.29
C PHE A 370 -1.20 -8.53 12.02
N GLU A 371 -0.80 -9.76 11.65
CA GLU A 371 -1.24 -10.96 12.38
C GLU A 371 -1.08 -10.83 13.91
N LYS A 372 -1.65 -11.77 14.67
CA LYS A 372 -1.56 -11.76 16.14
C LYS A 372 -0.13 -11.44 16.61
N ASN A 373 0.01 -10.32 17.33
CA ASN A 373 1.29 -9.76 17.71
C ASN A 373 1.37 -9.44 19.20
N ILE A 374 2.59 -9.29 19.71
CA ILE A 374 2.86 -9.08 21.15
C ILE A 374 2.39 -7.72 21.69
N PHE A 375 2.01 -6.78 20.82
CA PHE A 375 1.49 -5.47 21.22
C PHE A 375 -0.04 -5.41 21.20
N GLY A 376 -0.70 -6.50 20.79
CA GLY A 376 -2.16 -6.57 20.67
C GLY A 376 -2.70 -5.87 19.42
N VAL A 377 -4.00 -5.56 19.44
CA VAL A 377 -4.70 -4.84 18.37
C VAL A 377 -5.32 -3.60 18.98
N GLY A 378 -4.75 -2.42 18.70
CA GLY A 378 -5.18 -1.20 19.37
C GLY A 378 -4.96 0.09 18.60
N THR A 379 -4.17 0.09 17.52
CA THR A 379 -3.86 1.30 16.77
C THR A 379 -3.91 1.01 15.26
N PRO A 380 -5.09 1.12 14.63
CA PRO A 380 -5.27 0.90 13.21
C PRO A 380 -4.77 2.08 12.38
N VAL A 381 -4.67 1.92 11.06
CA VAL A 381 -4.29 3.02 10.14
C VAL A 381 -5.25 4.21 10.22
N ASP A 382 -6.52 3.95 10.57
CA ASP A 382 -7.55 4.98 10.69
C ASP A 382 -7.24 6.01 11.78
N TYR A 383 -6.60 5.57 12.88
CA TYR A 383 -6.14 6.45 13.96
C TYR A 383 -5.23 7.55 13.42
N TYR A 384 -4.23 7.17 12.64
CA TYR A 384 -3.26 8.09 12.06
C TYR A 384 -3.85 8.97 10.97
N ARG A 385 -4.71 8.40 10.11
CA ARG A 385 -5.50 9.19 9.16
C ARG A 385 -6.33 10.26 9.86
N LYS A 386 -6.93 9.91 11.00
CA LYS A 386 -7.78 10.82 11.75
C LYS A 386 -6.98 12.02 12.26
N ILE A 387 -5.76 11.79 12.74
CA ILE A 387 -4.80 12.85 13.09
C ILE A 387 -4.57 13.79 11.90
N CYS A 388 -4.31 13.29 10.70
CA CYS A 388 -4.14 14.12 9.50
C CYS A 388 -5.34 15.06 9.28
N SER A 389 -6.56 14.52 9.33
CA SER A 389 -7.78 15.30 9.10
C SER A 389 -8.10 16.27 10.25
N ASP A 390 -7.77 15.90 11.49
CA ASP A 390 -8.05 16.72 12.66
C ASP A 390 -7.05 17.87 12.78
N VAL A 391 -5.80 17.69 12.36
CA VAL A 391 -4.74 18.72 12.38
C VAL A 391 -4.83 19.66 11.17
N TYR A 392 -5.00 19.13 9.95
CA TYR A 392 -4.89 19.91 8.70
C TYR A 392 -6.21 20.10 7.94
N GLY A 393 -7.31 19.55 8.47
CA GLY A 393 -8.65 19.74 7.93
C GLY A 393 -9.08 18.69 6.89
N PRO A 394 -10.30 18.88 6.32
CA PRO A 394 -11.00 17.83 5.58
C PRO A 394 -10.36 17.43 4.24
N ARG A 395 -9.39 18.22 3.74
CA ARG A 395 -8.65 17.84 2.53
C ARG A 395 -7.82 16.57 2.72
N PHE A 396 -7.53 16.17 3.95
CA PHE A 396 -6.88 14.89 4.28
C PHE A 396 -7.90 13.75 4.42
N ALA A 397 -8.89 13.72 3.53
CA ALA A 397 -9.71 12.53 3.30
C ALA A 397 -8.81 11.39 2.78
N VAL A 398 -9.24 10.14 3.03
CA VAL A 398 -8.42 8.94 2.74
C VAL A 398 -7.97 8.92 1.27
N SER A 399 -8.89 9.26 0.35
CA SER A 399 -8.65 9.30 -1.09
C SER A 399 -7.52 10.26 -1.49
N ASN A 400 -7.42 11.40 -0.82
CA ASN A 400 -6.40 12.40 -1.12
C ASN A 400 -5.02 11.99 -0.60
N ILE A 401 -4.96 11.36 0.58
CA ILE A 401 -3.71 10.79 1.11
C ILE A 401 -3.19 9.72 0.15
N VAL A 402 -4.03 8.76 -0.23
CA VAL A 402 -3.61 7.69 -1.16
C VAL A 402 -3.20 8.23 -2.52
N LYS A 403 -3.89 9.24 -3.05
CA LYS A 403 -3.47 9.91 -4.28
C LYS A 403 -2.07 10.54 -4.15
N ALA A 404 -1.78 11.18 -3.02
CA ALA A 404 -0.50 11.84 -2.80
C ALA A 404 0.65 10.83 -2.61
N LEU A 405 0.40 9.73 -1.89
CA LEU A 405 1.35 8.61 -1.76
C LEU A 405 1.63 7.96 -3.12
N ARG A 406 0.59 7.74 -3.94
CA ARG A 406 0.72 7.23 -5.32
C ARG A 406 1.59 8.13 -6.18
N ALA A 407 1.34 9.44 -6.15
CA ALA A 407 2.12 10.42 -6.90
C ALA A 407 3.59 10.47 -6.45
N THR A 408 3.84 10.26 -5.15
CA THR A 408 5.20 10.21 -4.62
C THR A 408 5.92 8.94 -5.08
N ARG A 409 5.24 7.79 -5.06
CA ARG A 409 5.76 6.52 -5.59
C ARG A 409 6.01 6.54 -7.10
N ASP A 410 5.14 7.20 -7.87
CA ASP A 410 5.35 7.41 -9.31
C ASP A 410 6.66 8.12 -9.61
N TYR A 411 7.00 9.10 -8.79
CA TYR A 411 8.15 9.96 -9.04
C TYR A 411 9.47 9.28 -8.67
N TYR A 412 9.50 8.51 -7.57
CA TYR A 412 10.72 7.88 -7.08
C TYR A 412 10.89 6.41 -7.49
N GLY A 413 9.81 5.75 -7.93
CA GLY A 413 9.79 4.33 -8.24
C GLY A 413 9.58 3.43 -7.01
N GLU A 414 9.50 2.12 -7.28
CA GLU A 414 9.43 1.08 -6.26
C GLU A 414 10.83 0.77 -5.69
N PRO A 415 10.94 0.35 -4.42
CA PRO A 415 12.24 0.07 -3.79
C PRO A 415 13.00 -1.08 -4.48
N GLU A 416 12.30 -2.07 -5.04
CA GLU A 416 12.92 -3.19 -5.75
C GLU A 416 13.49 -2.80 -7.13
N ASP A 417 13.00 -1.71 -7.71
CA ASP A 417 13.43 -1.18 -9.01
C ASP A 417 14.42 -0.01 -8.88
N TYR A 418 14.93 0.23 -7.66
CA TYR A 418 15.89 1.29 -7.39
C TYR A 418 17.14 1.16 -8.28
N ASN A 419 17.40 2.16 -9.11
CA ASN A 419 18.42 2.13 -10.16
C ASN A 419 19.56 3.15 -9.96
N GLY A 420 19.59 3.88 -8.84
CA GLY A 420 20.64 4.85 -8.56
C GLY A 420 22.02 4.19 -8.51
N THR A 421 23.02 4.80 -9.14
CA THR A 421 24.40 4.27 -9.23
C THR A 421 25.30 4.84 -8.15
N ASN A 422 26.39 4.15 -7.83
CA ASN A 422 27.39 4.55 -6.84
C ASN A 422 26.75 4.81 -5.47
N VAL A 423 26.06 3.79 -4.95
CA VAL A 423 25.41 3.90 -3.64
C VAL A 423 25.79 2.80 -2.68
N VAL A 424 25.86 3.16 -1.40
CA VAL A 424 25.91 2.21 -0.28
C VAL A 424 24.66 2.39 0.57
N ILE A 425 23.92 1.30 0.78
CA ILE A 425 22.59 1.28 1.43
C ILE A 425 22.63 0.35 2.65
N PRO A 426 23.21 0.79 3.78
CA PRO A 426 23.25 -0.01 4.99
C PRO A 426 21.90 0.02 5.71
N ASN A 427 21.42 -1.13 6.19
CA ASN A 427 20.22 -1.25 7.02
C ASN A 427 20.53 -2.10 8.26
N GLY A 428 19.92 -1.80 9.41
CA GLY A 428 20.07 -2.61 10.63
C GLY A 428 19.02 -3.74 10.70
N SER A 429 19.39 -4.97 11.08
CA SER A 429 18.41 -6.08 11.13
C SER A 429 17.39 -5.98 12.27
N ILE A 430 17.69 -5.20 13.32
CA ILE A 430 16.73 -4.87 14.39
C ILE A 430 16.15 -3.46 14.24
N ASP A 431 16.56 -2.71 13.21
CA ASP A 431 15.97 -1.41 12.89
C ASP A 431 14.57 -1.60 12.28
N PRO A 432 13.51 -1.09 12.91
CA PRO A 432 12.16 -1.20 12.38
C PRO A 432 11.98 -0.59 10.98
N TRP A 433 12.75 0.45 10.65
CA TRP A 433 12.68 1.13 9.35
C TRP A 433 13.31 0.31 8.21
N SER A 434 14.11 -0.71 8.52
CA SER A 434 14.69 -1.59 7.51
C SER A 434 13.63 -2.34 6.70
N ALA A 435 12.40 -2.45 7.21
CA ALA A 435 11.25 -2.99 6.50
C ALA A 435 10.78 -2.13 5.31
N LEU A 436 11.14 -0.84 5.27
CA LEU A 436 10.89 0.07 4.13
C LEU A 436 12.16 0.35 3.31
N GLY A 437 13.27 -0.32 3.63
CA GLY A 437 14.53 -0.17 2.92
C GLY A 437 14.55 -0.94 1.60
N THR A 438 15.59 -0.70 0.80
CA THR A 438 15.89 -1.49 -0.40
C THR A 438 17.10 -2.38 -0.21
N TYR A 439 17.05 -3.55 -0.84
CA TYR A 439 18.06 -4.61 -0.78
C TYR A 439 18.67 -4.94 -2.14
N VAL A 440 18.53 -4.03 -3.11
CA VAL A 440 19.13 -4.18 -4.44
C VAL A 440 20.66 -4.22 -4.33
N ASN A 441 21.26 -5.16 -5.06
CA ASN A 441 22.70 -5.32 -5.18
C ASN A 441 23.06 -5.47 -6.66
N GLY A 442 24.07 -4.74 -7.10
CA GLY A 442 24.51 -4.71 -8.49
C GLY A 442 25.94 -4.20 -8.61
N PRO A 443 26.44 -3.94 -9.83
CA PRO A 443 27.81 -3.45 -10.03
C PRO A 443 28.08 -2.11 -9.32
N SER A 444 27.03 -1.31 -9.11
CA SER A 444 27.12 0.07 -8.62
C SER A 444 26.26 0.33 -7.37
N GLN A 445 25.50 -0.67 -6.92
CA GLN A 445 24.66 -0.64 -5.73
C GLN A 445 25.16 -1.66 -4.72
N TYR A 446 25.45 -1.22 -3.50
CA TYR A 446 25.82 -2.10 -2.40
C TYR A 446 24.84 -1.94 -1.24
N SER A 447 23.87 -2.85 -1.12
CA SER A 447 22.97 -2.91 0.04
C SER A 447 23.45 -3.96 1.03
N TYR A 448 23.42 -3.63 2.31
CA TYR A 448 23.94 -4.51 3.37
C TYR A 448 23.07 -4.47 4.62
N LEU A 449 22.53 -5.63 5.01
CA LEU A 449 21.78 -5.81 6.24
C LEU A 449 22.74 -6.16 7.40
N ILE A 450 22.92 -5.24 8.32
CA ILE A 450 23.83 -5.34 9.46
C ILE A 450 23.13 -6.09 10.58
N GLU A 451 23.48 -7.36 10.76
CA GLU A 451 22.88 -8.23 11.77
C GLU A 451 23.08 -7.69 13.20
N GLY A 452 21.98 -7.46 13.92
CA GLY A 452 21.96 -6.97 15.29
C GLY A 452 22.15 -5.46 15.45
N ALA A 453 22.34 -4.71 14.35
CA ALA A 453 22.42 -3.26 14.41
C ALA A 453 21.04 -2.61 14.36
N ALA A 454 20.90 -1.50 15.09
CA ALA A 454 19.72 -0.69 15.12
C ALA A 454 19.79 0.45 14.08
N HIS A 455 18.83 1.37 14.15
CA HIS A 455 18.67 2.46 13.17
C HIS A 455 19.94 3.27 13.01
N CYS A 456 20.35 3.55 11.77
CA CYS A 456 21.53 4.35 11.38
C CYS A 456 22.81 4.13 12.22
N ALA A 457 23.02 2.94 12.78
CA ALA A 457 24.10 2.71 13.74
C ALA A 457 25.49 2.82 13.09
N ASP A 458 25.60 2.56 11.78
CA ASP A 458 26.80 2.74 10.98
C ASP A 458 27.28 4.20 10.96
N MET A 459 26.36 5.16 11.06
CA MET A 459 26.67 6.61 11.09
C MET A 459 27.10 7.11 12.48
N SER A 460 26.93 6.31 13.54
CA SER A 460 27.35 6.66 14.90
C SER A 460 28.84 6.44 15.11
N PRO A 461 29.44 7.07 16.15
CA PRO A 461 30.80 6.76 16.55
C PRO A 461 31.02 5.26 16.80
N PRO A 462 32.17 4.69 16.41
CA PRO A 462 32.52 3.33 16.76
C PRO A 462 32.57 3.13 18.28
N GLY A 463 32.13 1.97 18.75
CA GLY A 463 32.09 1.64 20.18
C GLY A 463 32.44 0.19 20.47
N ARG A 464 32.76 -0.10 21.74
CA ARG A 464 33.22 -1.44 22.17
C ARG A 464 32.17 -2.54 21.99
N ASN A 465 30.89 -2.16 21.94
CA ASN A 465 29.76 -3.08 21.80
C ASN A 465 29.22 -3.12 20.36
N ASP A 466 29.95 -2.55 19.39
CA ASP A 466 29.56 -2.64 17.98
C ASP A 466 29.44 -4.08 17.54
N VAL A 467 28.34 -4.40 16.86
CA VAL A 467 28.21 -5.68 16.17
C VAL A 467 29.23 -5.75 15.03
N PRO A 468 29.78 -6.94 14.71
CA PRO A 468 30.85 -7.07 13.71
C PRO A 468 30.53 -6.42 12.35
N GLY A 469 29.26 -6.47 11.93
CA GLY A 469 28.81 -5.87 10.66
C GLY A 469 28.97 -4.35 10.60
N LEU A 470 29.00 -3.63 11.74
CA LEU A 470 29.21 -2.18 11.76
C LEU A 470 30.65 -1.79 11.36
N ALA A 471 31.64 -2.56 11.80
CA ALA A 471 33.02 -2.34 11.40
C ALA A 471 33.21 -2.63 9.91
N HIS A 472 32.64 -3.73 9.43
CA HIS A 472 32.65 -4.12 8.01
C HIS A 472 32.06 -3.03 7.12
N ILE A 473 30.81 -2.61 7.40
CA ILE A 473 30.11 -1.65 6.52
C ILE A 473 30.77 -0.28 6.50
N ARG A 474 31.35 0.18 7.62
CA ARG A 474 32.13 1.43 7.67
C ARG A 474 33.40 1.34 6.82
N SER A 475 34.04 0.16 6.74
CA SER A 475 35.17 -0.07 5.83
C SER A 475 34.71 0.00 4.38
N VAL A 476 33.63 -0.71 4.03
CA VAL A 476 33.07 -0.72 2.68
C VAL A 476 32.67 0.69 2.23
N ILE A 477 32.01 1.47 3.09
CA ILE A 477 31.68 2.86 2.78
C ILE A 477 32.97 3.62 2.46
N PHE A 478 33.99 3.56 3.33
CA PHE A 478 35.24 4.27 3.10
C PHE A 478 35.94 3.85 1.79
N GLU A 479 35.97 2.56 1.47
CA GLU A 479 36.52 2.03 0.21
C GLU A 479 35.76 2.58 -1.00
N LYS A 480 34.42 2.60 -0.94
CA LYS A 480 33.57 3.15 -2.01
C LYS A 480 33.72 4.66 -2.17
N LEU A 481 33.89 5.41 -1.08
CA LEU A 481 34.24 6.83 -1.16
C LEU A 481 35.56 7.02 -1.93
N GLN A 482 36.59 6.19 -1.66
CA GLN A 482 37.87 6.26 -2.36
C GLN A 482 37.74 5.94 -3.86
N GLU A 483 36.90 4.96 -4.22
CA GLU A 483 36.60 4.58 -5.60
C GLU A 483 35.95 5.74 -6.36
N TRP A 484 34.82 6.26 -5.86
CA TRP A 484 34.05 7.30 -6.55
C TRP A 484 34.78 8.64 -6.69
N ILE A 485 35.69 8.94 -5.76
CA ILE A 485 36.53 10.14 -5.84
C ILE A 485 37.63 9.96 -6.89
N LYS A 486 38.17 8.74 -7.07
CA LYS A 486 39.26 8.45 -7.99
C LYS A 486 38.82 8.27 -9.44
N ASP A 487 37.57 7.86 -9.68
CA ASP A 487 37.07 7.63 -11.04
C ASP A 487 37.20 8.90 -11.90
N LYS A 488 38.15 8.81 -12.83
CA LYS A 488 38.44 9.79 -13.89
C LYS A 488 37.23 9.85 -14.81
N GLU A 489 36.79 11.08 -15.09
CA GLU A 489 35.88 11.49 -16.16
C GLU A 489 34.93 10.41 -16.70
N VAL A 490 33.64 10.55 -16.37
CA VAL A 490 32.59 10.10 -17.26
C VAL A 490 32.90 10.74 -18.61
N LYS A 491 33.38 9.93 -19.56
CA LYS A 491 33.56 10.37 -20.94
C LYS A 491 32.19 10.84 -21.42
N ASN A 492 32.05 12.14 -21.62
CA ASN A 492 31.05 12.67 -22.53
C ASN A 492 31.24 11.90 -23.84
N VAL A 493 30.22 11.13 -24.23
CA VAL A 493 30.14 10.59 -25.58
C VAL A 493 29.77 11.77 -26.47
N ASP A 494 30.79 12.56 -26.82
CA ASP A 494 30.67 13.55 -27.87
C ASP A 494 30.61 12.83 -29.21
N LYS A 495 29.49 13.05 -29.87
CA LYS A 495 29.28 12.82 -31.30
C LYS A 495 30.36 13.58 -32.07
N ASN A 496 31.27 12.86 -32.71
CA ASN A 496 31.68 13.08 -34.11
C ASN A 496 33.00 12.36 -34.43
N GLU A 497 32.91 11.47 -35.42
CA GLU A 497 33.89 11.24 -36.49
C GLU A 497 35.35 10.90 -36.12
N LYS A 498 35.82 9.69 -36.43
CA LYS A 498 36.20 9.22 -37.78
C LYS A 498 37.04 7.95 -37.68
N LYS A 499 36.73 7.03 -38.61
CA LYS A 499 37.45 5.80 -38.94
C LYS A 499 38.95 6.02 -39.10
N GLU A 500 39.74 5.13 -38.52
CA GLU A 500 40.93 4.58 -39.19
C GLU A 500 41.22 3.17 -38.64
N GLU A 501 41.02 2.18 -39.51
CA GLU A 501 41.33 0.77 -39.30
C GLU A 501 42.85 0.57 -39.35
N LYS A 502 43.42 -0.07 -38.32
CA LYS A 502 44.66 -0.86 -38.47
C LYS A 502 44.57 -2.17 -37.72
N LYS A 503 44.58 -3.24 -38.52
CA LYS A 503 44.76 -4.65 -38.20
C LYS A 503 45.98 -4.89 -37.30
N VAL A 504 45.82 -5.75 -36.28
CA VAL A 504 46.82 -6.78 -35.90
C VAL A 504 46.09 -8.03 -35.38
N GLU A 505 46.32 -9.09 -36.15
CA GLU A 505 46.24 -10.55 -35.97
C GLU A 505 45.81 -11.17 -34.63
N GLU A 506 44.85 -12.09 -34.76
CA GLU A 506 44.45 -13.14 -33.82
C GLU A 506 45.53 -14.22 -33.67
N GLU A 507 45.75 -14.67 -32.42
CA GLU A 507 46.22 -16.03 -32.13
C GLU A 507 45.06 -16.82 -31.50
N THR A 508 44.38 -17.53 -32.38
CA THR A 508 43.64 -18.79 -32.26
C THR A 508 43.38 -19.38 -30.86
N ALA A 509 42.10 -19.44 -30.50
CA ALA A 509 41.48 -20.64 -29.91
C ALA A 509 39.99 -20.69 -30.30
N GLU A 510 39.74 -21.10 -31.54
CA GLU A 510 38.48 -21.60 -32.07
C GLU A 510 38.15 -23.02 -31.52
N PRO A 511 36.97 -23.60 -31.78
CA PRO A 511 35.62 -23.04 -31.61
C PRO A 511 34.61 -24.10 -31.13
N GLN A 512 33.43 -23.69 -30.65
CA GLN A 512 32.19 -24.30 -31.12
C GLN A 512 31.12 -23.20 -31.24
N GLU A 513 31.19 -22.52 -32.40
CA GLU A 513 30.10 -22.08 -33.28
C GLU A 513 28.68 -22.11 -32.67
N VAL A 514 27.94 -21.01 -32.51
CA VAL A 514 27.66 -19.83 -33.38
C VAL A 514 27.07 -20.27 -34.72
N PHE A 515 25.86 -19.82 -35.09
CA PHE A 515 25.63 -18.79 -36.12
C PHE A 515 24.11 -18.63 -36.34
N HIS A 516 23.49 -17.49 -36.67
CA HIS A 516 23.93 -16.23 -37.26
C HIS A 516 22.94 -15.09 -36.91
N ALA A 517 23.45 -13.88 -36.67
CA ALA A 517 22.77 -12.59 -36.95
C ALA A 517 22.98 -12.23 -38.46
N PRO A 518 22.73 -11.01 -39.00
CA PRO A 518 21.84 -9.88 -38.68
C PRO A 518 21.16 -9.27 -39.96
N GLY A 519 20.34 -8.22 -39.79
CA GLY A 519 19.87 -7.34 -40.87
C GLY A 519 19.40 -5.97 -40.37
N GLU A 520 20.36 -5.05 -40.22
CA GLU A 520 20.34 -3.57 -40.41
C GLU A 520 19.24 -2.66 -39.78
N VAL A 521 19.62 -1.98 -38.68
CA VAL A 521 19.83 -0.52 -38.47
C VAL A 521 18.94 0.51 -39.21
N CYS A 522 18.28 1.44 -38.49
CA CYS A 522 18.73 2.85 -38.27
C CYS A 522 17.76 3.71 -37.40
N PHE A 523 18.32 4.58 -36.57
CA PHE A 523 17.66 5.55 -35.66
C PHE A 523 17.65 6.96 -36.28
N GLY A 524 16.61 7.78 -36.01
CA GLY A 524 16.75 9.24 -36.01
C GLY A 524 15.53 10.10 -36.36
N CYS A 525 14.83 10.58 -35.32
CA CYS A 525 14.03 11.81 -35.18
C CYS A 525 12.73 12.01 -35.99
N GLY A 526 11.60 12.08 -35.24
CA GLY A 526 10.44 12.89 -35.60
C GLY A 526 9.11 12.12 -35.60
N GLY A 527 8.45 12.05 -34.43
CA GLY A 527 7.11 11.46 -34.29
C GLY A 527 7.08 9.99 -33.89
N TYR A 528 6.05 9.65 -33.11
CA TYR A 528 5.52 8.30 -32.81
C TYR A 528 6.49 7.19 -32.34
N GLY A 529 6.24 6.74 -31.10
CA GLY A 529 6.41 5.35 -30.68
C GLY A 529 7.79 4.96 -30.13
N GLU A 530 7.93 4.94 -28.80
CA GLU A 530 8.94 4.10 -28.14
C GLU A 530 8.24 2.98 -27.36
N LYS A 531 8.44 1.76 -27.88
CA LYS A 531 8.04 0.49 -27.25
C LYS A 531 8.87 0.28 -25.98
N LEU A 532 8.18 0.12 -24.85
CA LEU A 532 8.79 -0.40 -23.62
C LEU A 532 9.40 -1.78 -23.88
N ASN A 533 10.68 -1.94 -23.55
CA ASN A 533 11.31 -3.26 -23.43
C ASN A 533 10.80 -3.92 -22.14
N LEU A 534 9.91 -4.89 -22.30
CA LEU A 534 9.48 -5.79 -21.24
C LEU A 534 10.69 -6.63 -20.74
N PRO A 535 10.81 -6.90 -19.42
CA PRO A 535 11.81 -7.82 -18.88
C PRO A 535 11.83 -9.17 -19.60
N GLU A 536 13.00 -9.82 -19.74
CA GLU A 536 13.14 -11.14 -20.40
C GLU A 536 12.23 -12.24 -19.80
N GLU A 537 11.77 -12.09 -18.56
CA GLU A 537 10.79 -13.00 -17.95
C GLU A 537 9.36 -12.86 -18.53
N SER A 538 9.01 -11.69 -19.05
CA SER A 538 7.71 -11.41 -19.69
C SER A 538 7.66 -11.93 -21.14
N THR A 539 8.79 -11.87 -21.87
CA THR A 539 8.92 -12.42 -23.22
C THR A 539 9.16 -13.94 -23.22
N ALA A 540 9.71 -14.51 -22.14
CA ALA A 540 9.89 -15.97 -21.98
C ALA A 540 8.59 -16.76 -21.72
N ILE A 541 7.45 -16.09 -21.52
CA ILE A 541 6.13 -16.74 -21.36
C ILE A 541 5.42 -16.91 -22.72
N ILE A 542 5.73 -16.07 -23.71
CA ILE A 542 5.10 -16.09 -25.04
C ILE A 542 5.68 -17.23 -25.91
N SER A 543 6.87 -17.76 -25.59
CA SER A 543 7.59 -18.73 -26.43
C SER A 543 7.73 -20.15 -25.85
N LYS A 544 7.24 -20.42 -24.63
CA LYS A 544 7.31 -21.79 -24.09
C LYS A 544 6.12 -22.59 -24.56
N LYS A 545 6.40 -23.59 -25.42
CA LYS A 545 5.49 -24.65 -25.89
C LYS A 545 4.44 -24.97 -24.82
N PHE A 546 3.25 -24.39 -24.99
CA PHE A 546 2.05 -24.78 -24.27
C PHE A 546 1.80 -26.28 -24.52
N TYR A 547 1.09 -26.94 -23.61
CA TYR A 547 0.59 -28.28 -23.87
C TYR A 547 -0.40 -28.20 -25.04
N SER A 548 0.11 -28.37 -26.26
CA SER A 548 -0.69 -28.51 -27.47
C SER A 548 -1.55 -29.76 -27.31
N PRO A 549 -2.85 -29.73 -27.67
CA PRO A 549 -3.67 -30.93 -27.61
C PRO A 549 -3.03 -31.98 -28.52
N GLN A 550 -2.47 -33.03 -27.91
CA GLN A 550 -2.00 -34.19 -28.66
C GLN A 550 -3.22 -34.85 -29.30
N ASP A 551 -3.07 -35.19 -30.59
CA ASP A 551 -4.06 -35.85 -31.41
C ASP A 551 -4.68 -37.06 -30.68
N GLY A 552 -5.97 -36.99 -30.33
CA GLY A 552 -6.67 -38.16 -29.80
C GLY A 552 -7.76 -37.99 -28.75
N TYR A 553 -8.41 -36.83 -28.58
CA TYR A 553 -9.62 -36.73 -27.74
C TYR A 553 -10.91 -36.76 -28.59
N PRO A 554 -11.99 -37.40 -28.07
CA PRO A 554 -13.12 -37.83 -28.87
C PRO A 554 -13.88 -36.65 -29.48
N ALA A 555 -14.32 -36.87 -30.71
CA ALA A 555 -15.13 -35.94 -31.47
C ALA A 555 -16.32 -35.43 -30.65
N PHE A 556 -16.55 -34.12 -30.72
CA PHE A 556 -17.79 -33.49 -30.31
C PHE A 556 -18.94 -34.12 -31.11
N GLU A 557 -19.89 -34.78 -30.44
CA GLU A 557 -21.15 -35.17 -31.09
C GLU A 557 -21.97 -33.90 -31.34
N GLU A 558 -21.90 -33.38 -32.55
CA GLU A 558 -22.82 -32.35 -33.04
C GLU A 558 -24.27 -32.85 -32.97
N THR A 559 -25.16 -31.98 -32.54
CA THR A 559 -26.49 -31.91 -33.15
C THR A 559 -26.88 -30.44 -33.30
N PRO A 560 -27.34 -29.99 -34.48
CA PRO A 560 -28.04 -28.72 -34.58
C PRO A 560 -29.36 -28.87 -33.84
N ARG A 561 -29.67 -28.03 -32.85
CA ARG A 561 -30.94 -28.15 -32.11
C ARG A 561 -31.71 -26.84 -32.05
N ASN A 562 -33.01 -27.01 -32.27
CA ASN A 562 -34.05 -26.00 -32.27
C ASN A 562 -34.17 -25.28 -30.93
N ALA A 563 -34.78 -24.10 -30.97
CA ALA A 563 -34.97 -23.16 -29.87
C ALA A 563 -35.83 -23.64 -28.67
N GLU A 564 -36.27 -24.90 -28.63
CA GLU A 564 -37.23 -25.43 -27.64
C GLU A 564 -36.68 -26.54 -26.71
N ASP A 565 -35.44 -27.02 -26.89
CA ASP A 565 -34.85 -28.01 -25.98
C ASP A 565 -34.23 -27.35 -24.73
N GLU A 566 -34.37 -27.98 -23.55
CA GLU A 566 -33.72 -27.51 -22.32
C GLU A 566 -32.19 -27.35 -22.49
N PRO A 567 -31.56 -26.34 -21.83
CA PRO A 567 -30.11 -26.14 -21.84
C PRO A 567 -29.32 -27.41 -21.49
N LYS A 568 -28.69 -28.07 -22.48
CA LYS A 568 -27.82 -29.22 -22.23
C LYS A 568 -26.46 -28.73 -21.71
N LEU A 569 -26.14 -29.14 -20.47
CA LEU A 569 -24.82 -28.90 -19.88
C LEU A 569 -23.82 -29.86 -20.53
N SER A 570 -22.79 -29.30 -21.15
CA SER A 570 -21.71 -30.03 -21.82
C SER A 570 -20.44 -30.03 -20.99
N THR A 571 -19.50 -30.92 -21.32
CA THR A 571 -18.21 -31.02 -20.64
C THR A 571 -17.05 -31.09 -21.62
N ILE A 572 -15.93 -30.49 -21.25
CA ILE A 572 -14.63 -30.62 -21.91
C ILE A 572 -13.63 -31.24 -20.91
N GLU A 573 -12.72 -32.07 -21.40
CA GLU A 573 -11.56 -32.53 -20.63
C GLU A 573 -10.53 -31.39 -20.56
N GLN A 574 -10.39 -30.80 -19.37
CA GLN A 574 -9.50 -29.69 -19.06
C GLN A 574 -8.31 -30.19 -18.23
N VAL A 575 -7.15 -29.56 -18.37
CA VAL A 575 -5.98 -29.89 -17.55
C VAL A 575 -6.02 -29.20 -16.17
N VAL A 576 -5.59 -29.93 -15.14
CA VAL A 576 -5.52 -29.38 -13.77
C VAL A 576 -4.45 -28.30 -13.66
N ASP A 577 -3.26 -28.53 -14.25
CA ASP A 577 -2.14 -27.59 -14.23
C ASP A 577 -1.61 -27.32 -15.64
N HIS A 578 -1.83 -26.11 -16.15
CA HIS A 578 -1.33 -25.69 -17.48
C HIS A 578 0.19 -25.47 -17.51
N PHE A 579 0.86 -25.49 -16.36
CA PHE A 579 2.27 -25.15 -16.21
C PHE A 579 3.12 -26.32 -15.70
N GLU A 580 2.54 -27.53 -15.58
CA GLU A 580 3.29 -28.76 -15.35
C GLU A 580 4.13 -29.10 -16.59
N LYS A 581 5.41 -29.39 -16.35
CA LYS A 581 6.38 -29.67 -17.42
C LYS A 581 6.53 -31.15 -17.72
N ASP A 582 6.09 -32.02 -16.81
CA ASP A 582 6.12 -33.47 -16.97
C ASP A 582 4.74 -34.00 -17.44
N PRO A 583 4.60 -34.38 -18.73
CA PRO A 583 3.40 -35.00 -19.28
C PRO A 583 2.80 -36.12 -18.44
N LYS A 584 3.63 -36.89 -17.74
CA LYS A 584 3.19 -38.05 -16.95
C LYS A 584 2.51 -37.65 -15.65
N LYS A 585 2.70 -36.41 -15.19
CA LYS A 585 2.07 -35.86 -13.99
C LYS A 585 0.82 -35.06 -14.32
N GLN A 586 0.55 -34.84 -15.60
CA GLN A 586 -0.63 -34.14 -16.07
C GLN A 586 -1.90 -34.88 -15.62
N LYS A 587 -2.81 -34.16 -14.99
CA LYS A 587 -4.15 -34.64 -14.62
C LYS A 587 -5.18 -33.84 -15.38
N THR A 588 -6.35 -34.43 -15.62
CA THR A 588 -7.50 -33.75 -16.22
C THR A 588 -8.69 -33.73 -15.27
N PHE A 589 -9.61 -32.81 -15.53
CA PHE A 589 -10.92 -32.72 -14.90
C PHE A 589 -11.96 -32.31 -15.95
N LYS A 590 -13.23 -32.55 -15.64
CA LYS A 590 -14.34 -32.15 -16.52
C LYS A 590 -14.75 -30.72 -16.21
N GLN A 591 -14.46 -29.81 -17.14
CA GLN A 591 -14.95 -28.44 -17.08
C GLN A 591 -16.28 -28.35 -17.83
N HIS A 592 -17.27 -27.71 -17.22
CA HIS A 592 -18.64 -27.67 -17.74
C HIS A 592 -18.91 -26.35 -18.45
N PHE A 593 -19.77 -26.41 -19.48
CA PHE A 593 -20.17 -25.22 -20.24
C PHE A 593 -21.56 -25.39 -20.86
N TYR A 594 -22.17 -24.26 -21.21
CA TYR A 594 -23.40 -24.18 -22.01
C TYR A 594 -23.10 -23.57 -23.37
N ILE A 595 -23.78 -24.05 -24.41
CA ILE A 595 -23.81 -23.41 -25.73
C ILE A 595 -25.25 -22.99 -26.02
N ASN A 596 -25.43 -21.73 -26.42
CA ASN A 596 -26.67 -21.22 -26.96
C ASN A 596 -26.44 -20.68 -28.39
N ASN A 597 -26.89 -21.44 -29.38
CA ASN A 597 -26.81 -21.11 -30.80
C ASN A 597 -28.09 -20.50 -31.38
N LYS A 598 -29.05 -20.11 -30.54
CA LYS A 598 -30.37 -19.62 -30.97
C LYS A 598 -30.31 -18.54 -32.06
N TYR A 599 -29.31 -17.66 -32.00
CA TYR A 599 -29.12 -16.56 -32.97
C TYR A 599 -27.84 -16.68 -33.80
N TYR A 600 -27.10 -17.79 -33.65
CA TYR A 600 -25.85 -17.95 -34.35
C TYR A 600 -26.09 -18.14 -35.86
N LYS A 601 -25.35 -17.39 -36.66
CA LYS A 601 -25.20 -17.65 -38.09
C LYS A 601 -23.77 -18.10 -38.38
N GLU A 602 -23.61 -19.02 -39.31
CA GLU A 602 -22.29 -19.52 -39.72
C GLU A 602 -21.34 -18.36 -40.08
N GLY A 603 -20.13 -18.38 -39.52
CA GLY A 603 -19.15 -17.29 -39.64
C GLY A 603 -19.37 -16.11 -38.68
N GLY A 604 -20.42 -16.14 -37.85
CA GLY A 604 -20.66 -15.17 -36.78
C GLY A 604 -19.64 -15.28 -35.64
N PRO A 605 -19.56 -14.27 -34.75
CA PRO A 605 -18.66 -14.34 -33.61
C PRO A 605 -19.18 -15.29 -32.52
N VAL A 606 -18.31 -15.62 -31.56
CA VAL A 606 -18.67 -16.28 -30.31
C VAL A 606 -18.49 -15.30 -29.16
N LEU A 607 -19.58 -15.05 -28.43
CA LEU A 607 -19.54 -14.35 -27.15
C LEU A 607 -19.30 -15.39 -26.06
N LEU A 608 -18.16 -15.30 -25.39
CA LEU A 608 -17.80 -16.21 -24.30
C LEU A 608 -18.08 -15.54 -22.96
N LEU A 609 -19.20 -15.88 -22.33
CA LEU A 609 -19.50 -15.47 -20.97
C LEU A 609 -18.64 -16.28 -19.99
N ILE A 610 -17.69 -15.62 -19.36
CA ILE A 610 -16.82 -16.21 -18.34
C ILE A 610 -17.62 -16.35 -17.04
N GLY A 611 -17.73 -17.57 -16.52
CA GLY A 611 -18.27 -17.79 -15.18
C GLY A 611 -17.36 -17.21 -14.10
N GLY A 612 -17.94 -16.48 -13.16
CA GLY A 612 -17.27 -16.00 -11.95
C GLY A 612 -17.39 -16.97 -10.78
N GLU A 613 -17.60 -16.44 -9.58
CA GLU A 613 -17.54 -17.16 -8.30
C GLU A 613 -18.83 -17.95 -8.00
N GLY A 614 -19.21 -18.86 -8.87
CA GLY A 614 -20.40 -19.69 -8.66
C GLY A 614 -20.63 -20.77 -9.71
N PRO A 615 -21.54 -21.71 -9.45
CA PRO A 615 -21.95 -22.69 -10.43
C PRO A 615 -22.53 -22.02 -11.68
N LEU A 616 -22.31 -22.63 -12.85
CA LEU A 616 -22.80 -22.12 -14.12
C LEU A 616 -24.34 -22.01 -14.18
N SER A 617 -25.05 -22.73 -13.30
CA SER A 617 -26.49 -22.60 -13.12
C SER A 617 -26.93 -21.17 -12.77
N TYR A 618 -26.10 -20.39 -12.05
CA TYR A 618 -26.39 -18.99 -11.74
C TYR A 618 -26.35 -18.09 -12.97
N TYR A 619 -25.66 -18.52 -14.02
CA TYR A 619 -25.50 -17.77 -15.26
C TYR A 619 -26.52 -18.15 -16.34
N LYS A 620 -27.41 -19.12 -16.08
CA LYS A 620 -28.48 -19.51 -17.01
C LYS A 620 -29.34 -18.33 -17.46
N PRO A 621 -29.77 -17.40 -16.58
CA PRO A 621 -30.53 -16.22 -17.01
C PRO A 621 -29.79 -15.40 -18.07
N PHE A 622 -28.50 -15.17 -17.88
CA PHE A 622 -27.68 -14.42 -18.83
C PHE A 622 -27.50 -15.13 -20.19
N ILE A 623 -27.56 -16.46 -20.21
CA ILE A 623 -27.31 -17.26 -21.42
C ILE A 623 -28.61 -17.53 -22.19
N PHE A 624 -29.74 -17.75 -21.51
CA PHE A 624 -30.95 -18.31 -22.13
C PHE A 624 -32.20 -17.42 -22.05
N GLU A 625 -32.26 -16.42 -21.16
CA GLU A 625 -33.45 -15.57 -21.05
C GLU A 625 -33.42 -14.42 -22.07
N GLU A 626 -34.53 -14.21 -22.77
CA GLU A 626 -34.68 -13.15 -23.78
C GLU A 626 -34.45 -11.73 -23.24
N LYS A 627 -34.62 -11.52 -21.93
CA LYS A 627 -34.37 -10.23 -21.29
C LYS A 627 -32.88 -9.98 -21.03
N SER A 628 -32.02 -11.01 -21.12
CA SER A 628 -30.57 -10.89 -20.93
C SER A 628 -29.94 -9.95 -21.97
N SER A 629 -29.15 -9.03 -21.47
CA SER A 629 -28.36 -8.10 -22.29
C SER A 629 -27.34 -8.84 -23.16
N VAL A 630 -26.66 -9.84 -22.60
CA VAL A 630 -25.64 -10.63 -23.32
C VAL A 630 -26.28 -11.49 -24.43
N LEU A 631 -27.47 -12.04 -24.19
CA LEU A 631 -28.20 -12.78 -25.24
C LEU A 631 -28.73 -11.84 -26.33
N LYS A 632 -29.14 -10.62 -25.98
CA LYS A 632 -29.49 -9.57 -26.96
C LYS A 632 -28.29 -9.16 -27.80
N TYR A 633 -27.10 -9.04 -27.22
CA TYR A 633 -25.88 -8.80 -27.99
C TYR A 633 -25.64 -9.94 -28.99
N ALA A 634 -25.81 -11.20 -28.56
CA ALA A 634 -25.69 -12.34 -29.45
C ALA A 634 -26.72 -12.27 -30.61
N LYS A 635 -27.96 -11.87 -30.32
CA LYS A 635 -29.00 -11.65 -31.34
C LYS A 635 -28.61 -10.59 -32.37
N GLU A 636 -28.14 -9.43 -31.91
CA GLU A 636 -27.77 -8.32 -32.79
C GLU A 636 -26.51 -8.58 -33.62
N LEU A 637 -25.61 -9.44 -33.12
CA LEU A 637 -24.34 -9.79 -33.75
C LEU A 637 -24.43 -11.08 -34.58
N ASN A 638 -25.57 -11.78 -34.56
CA ASN A 638 -25.73 -13.14 -35.07
C ASN A 638 -24.68 -14.12 -34.48
N ALA A 639 -24.41 -13.97 -33.18
CA ALA A 639 -23.35 -14.68 -32.47
C ALA A 639 -23.86 -15.95 -31.77
N SER A 640 -22.94 -16.87 -31.51
CA SER A 640 -23.12 -17.94 -30.52
C SER A 640 -22.82 -17.38 -29.13
N LEU A 641 -23.59 -17.75 -28.12
CA LEU A 641 -23.33 -17.41 -26.72
C LEU A 641 -22.93 -18.68 -25.96
N ILE A 642 -21.68 -18.71 -25.47
CA ILE A 642 -21.14 -19.83 -24.72
C ILE A 642 -20.87 -19.37 -23.28
N GLY A 643 -21.39 -20.10 -22.30
CA GLY A 643 -21.07 -19.87 -20.89
C GLY A 643 -20.10 -20.92 -20.38
N LEU A 644 -18.94 -20.51 -19.84
CA LEU A 644 -17.91 -21.43 -19.34
C LEU A 644 -17.87 -21.41 -17.81
N GLU A 645 -17.98 -22.57 -17.16
CA GLU A 645 -17.87 -22.67 -15.70
C GLU A 645 -16.40 -22.55 -15.25
N HIS A 646 -16.17 -21.74 -14.23
CA HIS A 646 -14.84 -21.55 -13.66
C HIS A 646 -14.35 -22.80 -12.94
N ARG A 647 -13.05 -23.11 -13.01
CA ARG A 647 -12.44 -24.19 -12.21
C ARG A 647 -12.74 -24.02 -10.72
N PHE A 648 -12.98 -25.13 -10.01
CA PHE A 648 -13.38 -25.18 -8.59
C PHE A 648 -14.78 -24.64 -8.25
N TYR A 649 -15.60 -24.29 -9.23
CA TYR A 649 -16.99 -23.90 -9.00
C TYR A 649 -17.97 -24.87 -9.66
N GLY A 650 -19.17 -24.96 -9.08
CA GLY A 650 -20.24 -25.83 -9.54
C GLY A 650 -19.81 -27.27 -9.73
N LYS A 651 -19.85 -27.76 -10.97
CA LYS A 651 -19.47 -29.14 -11.30
C LYS A 651 -18.04 -29.25 -11.84
N SER A 652 -17.36 -28.13 -12.07
CA SER A 652 -16.01 -28.04 -12.65
C SER A 652 -14.92 -28.12 -11.59
N ILE A 653 -14.89 -29.22 -10.84
CA ILE A 653 -13.97 -29.41 -9.72
C ILE A 653 -12.67 -30.07 -10.20
N ALA A 654 -11.55 -29.35 -10.09
CA ALA A 654 -10.26 -29.78 -10.63
C ALA A 654 -9.52 -30.84 -9.79
N THR A 655 -9.89 -31.00 -8.52
CA THR A 655 -9.23 -31.89 -7.55
C THR A 655 -10.26 -32.62 -6.70
N SER A 656 -9.85 -33.67 -5.97
CA SER A 656 -10.76 -34.45 -5.13
C SER A 656 -11.25 -33.73 -3.87
N ASP A 657 -10.58 -32.65 -3.46
CA ASP A 657 -10.87 -31.88 -2.25
C ASP A 657 -10.53 -30.39 -2.40
N LEU A 658 -10.85 -29.61 -1.37
CA LEU A 658 -10.56 -28.18 -1.24
C LEU A 658 -9.43 -27.90 -0.23
N SER A 659 -8.50 -28.84 -0.02
CA SER A 659 -7.32 -28.61 0.82
C SER A 659 -6.44 -27.51 0.23
N VAL A 660 -5.58 -26.87 1.04
CA VAL A 660 -4.63 -25.84 0.56
C VAL A 660 -3.74 -26.36 -0.58
N LYS A 661 -3.36 -27.65 -0.53
CA LYS A 661 -2.60 -28.32 -1.59
C LYS A 661 -3.42 -28.45 -2.88
N SER A 662 -4.72 -28.65 -2.80
CA SER A 662 -5.59 -28.68 -3.97
C SER A 662 -5.88 -27.28 -4.52
N LEU A 663 -6.12 -26.31 -3.63
CA LEU A 663 -6.41 -24.93 -4.00
C LEU A 663 -5.23 -24.17 -4.62
N GLN A 664 -4.01 -24.72 -4.60
CA GLN A 664 -2.87 -24.16 -5.35
C GLN A 664 -3.16 -24.03 -6.86
N TYR A 665 -4.10 -24.82 -7.40
CA TYR A 665 -4.54 -24.75 -8.80
C TYR A 665 -5.69 -23.77 -9.03
N LEU A 666 -6.25 -23.17 -7.97
CA LEU A 666 -7.23 -22.09 -8.05
C LEU A 666 -6.50 -20.75 -8.09
N THR A 667 -5.96 -20.40 -9.27
CA THR A 667 -5.32 -19.11 -9.50
C THR A 667 -5.84 -18.49 -10.79
N SER A 668 -5.88 -17.17 -10.86
CA SER A 668 -6.29 -16.46 -12.09
C SER A 668 -5.42 -16.85 -13.28
N ARG A 669 -4.14 -17.15 -13.07
CA ARG A 669 -3.24 -17.61 -14.13
C ARG A 669 -3.70 -18.94 -14.74
N GLN A 670 -4.12 -19.89 -13.91
CA GLN A 670 -4.64 -21.15 -14.39
C GLN A 670 -6.03 -21.00 -15.03
N ALA A 671 -6.89 -20.13 -14.48
CA ALA A 671 -8.21 -19.85 -15.04
C ALA A 671 -8.13 -19.18 -16.43
N LEU A 672 -7.21 -18.24 -16.63
CA LEU A 672 -6.97 -17.62 -17.94
C LEU A 672 -6.45 -18.64 -18.96
N ALA A 673 -5.60 -19.57 -18.53
CA ALA A 673 -5.14 -20.67 -19.36
C ALA A 673 -6.27 -21.66 -19.70
N ASP A 674 -7.23 -21.92 -18.79
CA ASP A 674 -8.43 -22.70 -19.10
C ASP A 674 -9.24 -22.06 -20.23
N ILE A 675 -9.47 -20.74 -20.15
CA ILE A 675 -10.22 -20.00 -21.17
C ILE A 675 -9.52 -20.15 -22.52
N ASN A 676 -8.20 -20.01 -22.56
CA ASN A 676 -7.44 -20.16 -23.80
C ASN A 676 -7.54 -21.58 -24.35
N TYR A 677 -7.31 -22.59 -23.51
CA TYR A 677 -7.41 -24.00 -23.88
C TYR A 677 -8.81 -24.36 -24.39
N PHE A 678 -9.85 -23.84 -23.73
CA PHE A 678 -11.24 -24.02 -24.14
C PHE A 678 -11.49 -23.45 -25.53
N ILE A 679 -11.12 -22.19 -25.77
CA ILE A 679 -11.27 -21.52 -27.07
C ILE A 679 -10.56 -22.32 -28.17
N GLU A 680 -9.29 -22.68 -27.96
CA GLU A 680 -8.50 -23.41 -28.95
C GLU A 680 -9.04 -24.82 -29.20
N THR A 681 -9.68 -25.45 -28.21
CA THR A 681 -10.33 -26.75 -28.41
C THR A 681 -11.63 -26.62 -29.19
N ILE A 682 -12.48 -25.64 -28.86
CA ILE A 682 -13.75 -25.44 -29.56
C ILE A 682 -13.54 -24.98 -31.01
N LYS A 683 -12.49 -24.20 -31.29
CA LYS A 683 -12.07 -23.85 -32.68
C LYS A 683 -11.74 -25.06 -33.55
N LYS A 684 -11.47 -26.24 -32.99
CA LYS A 684 -11.27 -27.47 -33.79
C LYS A 684 -12.56 -28.05 -34.35
N THR A 685 -13.71 -27.62 -33.82
CA THR A 685 -15.00 -28.02 -34.38
C THR A 685 -15.29 -27.26 -35.67
N PRO A 686 -15.88 -27.90 -36.70
CA PRO A 686 -16.19 -27.23 -37.97
C PRO A 686 -17.01 -25.96 -37.80
N LEU A 687 -17.97 -25.96 -36.87
CA LEU A 687 -18.90 -24.86 -36.62
C LEU A 687 -18.24 -23.55 -36.15
N TYR A 688 -17.11 -23.62 -35.43
CA TYR A 688 -16.46 -22.46 -34.80
C TYR A 688 -15.03 -22.21 -35.27
N LYS A 689 -14.57 -22.92 -36.30
CA LYS A 689 -13.20 -22.87 -36.81
C LYS A 689 -12.71 -21.45 -37.12
N ASP A 690 -13.55 -20.68 -37.80
CA ASP A 690 -13.24 -19.31 -38.24
C ASP A 690 -13.93 -18.24 -37.38
N ALA A 691 -14.53 -18.64 -36.26
CA ALA A 691 -15.31 -17.71 -35.42
C ALA A 691 -14.39 -16.73 -34.69
N LYS A 692 -14.81 -15.45 -34.64
CA LYS A 692 -14.15 -14.40 -33.86
C LYS A 692 -14.64 -14.45 -32.41
N TRP A 693 -13.74 -14.58 -31.44
CA TRP A 693 -14.07 -14.75 -30.03
C TRP A 693 -14.01 -13.44 -29.25
N VAL A 694 -15.04 -13.16 -28.46
CA VAL A 694 -15.12 -12.00 -27.55
C VAL A 694 -15.49 -12.49 -26.15
N PRO A 695 -14.52 -12.58 -25.23
CA PRO A 695 -14.80 -12.87 -23.83
C PRO A 695 -15.50 -11.71 -23.13
N ILE A 696 -16.52 -12.02 -22.33
CA ILE A 696 -17.34 -11.07 -21.57
C ILE A 696 -17.42 -11.58 -20.13
N GLY A 697 -17.23 -10.70 -19.16
CA GLY A 697 -17.39 -11.05 -17.75
C GLY A 697 -17.76 -9.86 -16.88
N GLY A 698 -18.39 -10.15 -15.74
CA GLY A 698 -18.70 -9.18 -14.71
C GLY A 698 -17.93 -9.46 -13.41
N SER A 699 -17.63 -8.44 -12.61
CA SER A 699 -16.89 -8.60 -11.34
C SER A 699 -15.53 -9.29 -11.56
N TYR A 700 -15.18 -10.32 -10.78
CA TYR A 700 -13.98 -11.14 -11.00
C TYR A 700 -13.90 -11.72 -12.42
N ALA A 701 -15.01 -12.13 -13.03
CA ALA A 701 -15.00 -12.57 -14.43
C ALA A 701 -14.70 -11.41 -15.40
N GLY A 702 -15.06 -10.18 -15.04
CA GLY A 702 -14.66 -8.95 -15.76
C GLY A 702 -13.15 -8.68 -15.65
N PHE A 703 -12.57 -8.91 -14.47
CA PHE A 703 -11.11 -8.94 -14.30
C PHE A 703 -10.48 -10.01 -15.20
N LEU A 704 -11.00 -11.24 -15.22
CA LEU A 704 -10.51 -12.29 -16.11
C LEU A 704 -10.63 -11.92 -17.59
N ALA A 705 -11.73 -11.29 -18.03
CA ALA A 705 -11.90 -10.84 -19.41
C ALA A 705 -10.84 -9.79 -19.81
N ALA A 706 -10.55 -8.83 -18.92
CA ALA A 706 -9.53 -7.82 -19.11
C ALA A 706 -8.13 -8.45 -19.20
N GLN A 707 -7.79 -9.33 -18.25
CA GLN A 707 -6.48 -9.99 -18.21
C GLN A 707 -6.28 -11.00 -19.34
N PHE A 708 -7.36 -11.65 -19.77
CA PHE A 708 -7.32 -12.56 -20.92
C PHE A 708 -6.92 -11.82 -22.19
N ARG A 709 -7.46 -10.61 -22.40
CA ARG A 709 -7.12 -9.80 -23.57
C ARG A 709 -5.65 -9.40 -23.61
N GLN A 710 -5.10 -9.07 -22.45
CA GLN A 710 -3.68 -8.72 -22.32
C GLN A 710 -2.76 -9.93 -22.58
N LEU A 711 -3.08 -11.10 -22.01
CA LEU A 711 -2.18 -12.26 -22.04
C LEU A 711 -2.38 -13.19 -23.24
N TYR A 712 -3.58 -13.24 -23.82
CA TYR A 712 -3.92 -14.08 -24.96
C TYR A 712 -4.54 -13.27 -26.11
N PRO A 713 -3.82 -12.24 -26.63
CA PRO A 713 -4.36 -11.33 -27.64
C PRO A 713 -4.65 -12.00 -28.99
N SER A 714 -4.05 -13.16 -29.28
CA SER A 714 -4.31 -13.96 -30.48
C SER A 714 -5.60 -14.78 -30.41
N SER A 715 -6.09 -15.07 -29.20
CA SER A 715 -7.20 -15.99 -28.98
C SER A 715 -8.55 -15.30 -28.95
N SER A 716 -8.57 -13.96 -28.87
CA SER A 716 -9.76 -13.11 -28.91
C SER A 716 -9.56 -11.94 -29.89
N VAL A 717 -10.64 -11.36 -30.40
CA VAL A 717 -10.57 -10.12 -31.20
C VAL A 717 -10.77 -8.85 -30.37
N GLY A 718 -11.26 -9.01 -29.14
CA GLY A 718 -11.45 -7.98 -28.12
C GLY A 718 -12.08 -8.62 -26.87
N SER A 719 -12.24 -7.87 -25.78
CA SER A 719 -12.94 -8.35 -24.58
C SER A 719 -13.71 -7.26 -23.85
N ILE A 720 -14.71 -7.66 -23.05
CA ILE A 720 -15.54 -6.75 -22.26
C ILE A 720 -15.46 -7.12 -20.78
N GLY A 721 -15.09 -6.15 -19.95
CA GLY A 721 -15.09 -6.25 -18.49
C GLY A 721 -16.12 -5.30 -17.91
N SER A 722 -17.11 -5.84 -17.20
CA SER A 722 -18.06 -5.04 -16.42
C SER A 722 -17.70 -5.12 -14.94
N SER A 723 -17.56 -3.98 -14.28
CA SER A 723 -17.24 -3.89 -12.84
C SER A 723 -16.04 -4.74 -12.40
N GLY A 724 -15.02 -4.91 -13.25
CA GLY A 724 -13.86 -5.75 -12.97
C GLY A 724 -12.82 -5.03 -12.10
N PRO A 725 -12.43 -5.56 -10.93
CA PRO A 725 -11.37 -4.96 -10.12
C PRO A 725 -10.00 -5.28 -10.71
N LEU A 726 -9.29 -4.29 -11.27
CA LEU A 726 -7.97 -4.44 -11.89
C LEU A 726 -6.81 -4.04 -10.96
N ASP A 727 -7.05 -3.18 -9.96
CA ASP A 727 -6.11 -2.87 -8.88
C ASP A 727 -6.23 -3.93 -7.77
N ILE A 728 -5.24 -4.82 -7.70
CA ILE A 728 -5.19 -5.90 -6.71
C ILE A 728 -4.47 -5.37 -5.48
N ASN A 729 -5.18 -5.35 -4.35
CA ASN A 729 -4.75 -4.70 -3.11
C ASN A 729 -5.18 -5.58 -1.91
N VAL A 730 -4.50 -5.49 -0.77
CA VAL A 730 -4.96 -6.15 0.47
C VAL A 730 -5.98 -5.29 1.23
N ASP A 731 -5.83 -3.96 1.21
CA ASP A 731 -6.71 -2.99 1.88
C ASP A 731 -7.63 -2.27 0.89
N PHE A 732 -8.82 -2.84 0.70
CA PHE A 732 -9.89 -2.25 -0.12
C PHE A 732 -10.74 -1.22 0.65
N TYR A 733 -10.15 -0.36 1.49
CA TYR A 733 -10.93 0.66 2.22
C TYR A 733 -11.78 1.55 1.28
N MET A 734 -11.31 1.81 0.05
CA MET A 734 -12.03 2.62 -0.94
C MET A 734 -13.40 2.03 -1.29
N PHE A 735 -13.54 0.71 -1.22
CA PHE A 735 -14.82 0.02 -1.37
C PHE A 735 -15.85 0.57 -0.36
N ASN A 736 -15.47 0.64 0.92
CA ASN A 736 -16.35 1.17 1.96
C ASN A 736 -16.58 2.68 1.81
N VAL A 737 -15.58 3.43 1.34
CA VAL A 737 -15.70 4.87 1.07
C VAL A 737 -16.73 5.14 -0.01
N VAL A 738 -16.67 4.41 -1.14
CA VAL A 738 -17.64 4.53 -2.22
C VAL A 738 -19.04 4.16 -1.74
N ALA A 739 -19.17 3.02 -1.02
CA ALA A 739 -20.44 2.61 -0.46
C ALA A 739 -21.06 3.70 0.45
N GLN A 740 -20.23 4.36 1.25
CA GLN A 740 -20.65 5.46 2.09
C GLN A 740 -21.06 6.70 1.29
N PHE A 741 -20.31 7.08 0.26
CA PHE A 741 -20.66 8.19 -0.61
C PHE A 741 -22.01 7.95 -1.30
N THR A 742 -22.26 6.73 -1.74
CA THR A 742 -23.55 6.32 -2.33
C THR A 742 -24.72 6.53 -1.36
N LEU A 743 -24.53 6.29 -0.06
CA LEU A 743 -25.55 6.54 0.97
C LEU A 743 -25.79 8.03 1.28
N GLY A 744 -24.89 8.92 0.88
CA GLY A 744 -25.03 10.37 1.10
C GLY A 744 -25.34 10.75 2.55
N GLY A 745 -26.39 11.55 2.75
CA GLY A 745 -26.72 12.17 4.05
C GLY A 745 -27.12 11.19 5.16
N CYS A 746 -27.61 9.98 4.83
CA CYS A 746 -28.03 9.01 5.85
C CYS A 746 -26.86 8.19 6.43
N ALA A 747 -25.67 8.25 5.81
CA ALA A 747 -24.48 7.54 6.28
C ALA A 747 -24.10 7.86 7.73
N GLY A 748 -24.37 9.10 8.19
CA GLY A 748 -24.15 9.51 9.58
C GLY A 748 -25.04 8.76 10.57
N LYS A 749 -26.34 8.63 10.27
CA LYS A 749 -27.30 7.89 11.10
C LYS A 749 -26.98 6.40 11.16
N ILE A 750 -26.52 5.83 10.06
CA ILE A 750 -26.07 4.43 10.05
C ILE A 750 -24.83 4.26 10.94
N LYS A 751 -23.85 5.17 10.84
CA LYS A 751 -22.68 5.16 11.72
C LYS A 751 -23.07 5.27 13.20
N GLU A 752 -24.00 6.16 13.55
CA GLU A 752 -24.53 6.25 14.92
C GLU A 752 -25.10 4.92 15.40
N GLY A 753 -25.76 4.15 14.52
CA GLY A 753 -26.23 2.80 14.82
C GLY A 753 -25.10 1.82 15.11
N PHE A 754 -24.05 1.81 14.30
CA PHE A 754 -22.85 1.00 14.55
C PHE A 754 -22.16 1.40 15.86
N ASP A 755 -22.02 2.70 16.14
CA ASP A 755 -21.44 3.22 17.38
C ASP A 755 -22.26 2.79 18.60
N TYR A 756 -23.59 2.77 18.49
CA TYR A 756 -24.49 2.30 19.55
C TYR A 756 -24.34 0.80 19.82
N ILE A 757 -24.31 -0.02 18.77
CA ILE A 757 -24.04 -1.47 18.90
C ILE A 757 -22.67 -1.69 19.58
N ASN A 758 -21.68 -0.87 19.27
CA ASN A 758 -20.38 -0.94 19.93
C ASN A 758 -20.44 -0.68 21.43
N GLN A 759 -21.21 0.34 21.83
CA GLN A 759 -21.38 0.67 23.24
C GLN A 759 -22.04 -0.49 24.00
N LEU A 760 -23.03 -1.14 23.39
CA LEU A 760 -23.70 -2.30 23.98
C LEU A 760 -22.75 -3.49 24.19
N LEU A 761 -21.85 -3.76 23.23
CA LEU A 761 -20.85 -4.84 23.35
C LEU A 761 -19.92 -4.67 24.55
N ASN A 762 -19.77 -3.45 25.10
CA ASN A 762 -18.93 -3.17 26.26
C ASN A 762 -19.61 -3.49 27.60
N THR A 763 -20.87 -3.94 27.61
CA THR A 763 -21.63 -4.27 28.83
C THR A 763 -22.21 -5.68 28.77
N ILE A 764 -22.37 -6.35 29.91
CA ILE A 764 -22.96 -7.70 29.97
C ILE A 764 -24.41 -7.66 29.45
N GLU A 765 -25.19 -6.70 29.94
CA GLU A 765 -26.60 -6.50 29.56
C GLU A 765 -26.74 -6.18 28.06
N GLY A 766 -25.91 -5.29 27.52
CA GLY A 766 -25.93 -4.95 26.10
C GLY A 766 -25.58 -6.14 25.20
N ARG A 767 -24.68 -7.03 25.64
CA ARG A 767 -24.36 -8.28 24.94
C ARG A 767 -25.53 -9.25 24.91
N GLU A 768 -26.29 -9.37 26.00
CA GLU A 768 -27.51 -10.17 26.03
C GLU A 768 -28.57 -9.65 25.07
N ILE A 769 -28.76 -8.32 25.02
CA ILE A 769 -29.67 -7.67 24.07
C ILE A 769 -29.25 -7.95 22.62
N ILE A 770 -27.96 -7.82 22.30
CA ILE A 770 -27.44 -8.12 20.95
C ILE A 770 -27.70 -9.59 20.59
N ASN A 771 -27.36 -10.52 21.48
CA ASN A 771 -27.60 -11.95 21.28
C ASN A 771 -29.08 -12.28 21.08
N GLN A 772 -29.99 -11.53 21.71
CA GLN A 772 -31.43 -11.73 21.56
C GLN A 772 -31.97 -11.12 20.26
N LYS A 773 -31.56 -9.90 19.92
CA LYS A 773 -32.15 -9.11 18.83
C LYS A 773 -31.48 -9.28 17.46
N LEU A 774 -30.19 -9.64 17.45
CA LEU A 774 -29.39 -9.84 16.23
C LEU A 774 -28.80 -11.26 16.12
N GLY A 775 -28.84 -12.06 17.20
CA GLY A 775 -28.27 -13.42 17.26
C GLY A 775 -28.60 -14.34 16.07
N PRO A 776 -29.85 -14.36 15.56
CA PRO A 776 -30.20 -15.16 14.38
C PRO A 776 -29.40 -14.84 13.10
N CYS A 777 -28.79 -13.65 13.02
CA CYS A 777 -28.06 -13.20 11.83
C CYS A 777 -26.59 -13.68 11.77
N TYR A 778 -26.01 -14.16 12.88
CA TYR A 778 -24.59 -14.52 12.94
C TYR A 778 -24.29 -15.88 13.62
N GLY A 779 -25.30 -16.75 13.76
CA GLY A 779 -25.19 -18.17 14.11
C GLY A 779 -25.15 -18.48 15.63
N ASP A 780 -24.58 -19.62 16.02
CA ASP A 780 -24.47 -20.08 17.43
C ASP A 780 -23.57 -19.21 18.32
N ARG A 781 -22.94 -18.18 17.75
CA ARG A 781 -22.07 -17.25 18.47
C ARG A 781 -22.92 -16.40 19.41
N ARG A 782 -22.71 -16.55 20.72
CA ARG A 782 -23.28 -15.67 21.73
C ARG A 782 -22.17 -14.99 22.50
N PHE A 783 -22.21 -13.66 22.56
CA PHE A 783 -21.34 -12.87 23.41
C PHE A 783 -21.67 -13.19 24.87
N LYS A 784 -20.84 -13.99 25.54
CA LYS A 784 -21.06 -14.45 26.93
C LYS A 784 -19.94 -13.93 27.84
N GLY A 785 -20.29 -13.63 29.09
CA GLY A 785 -19.33 -13.27 30.13
C GLY A 785 -18.95 -11.78 30.18
N GLU A 786 -17.91 -11.47 30.94
CA GLU A 786 -17.44 -10.09 31.15
C GLU A 786 -16.61 -9.53 29.98
N TYR A 787 -16.07 -10.40 29.12
CA TYR A 787 -15.13 -10.08 28.05
C TYR A 787 -15.64 -10.60 26.70
N VAL A 788 -15.44 -9.80 25.64
CA VAL A 788 -15.64 -10.22 24.25
C VAL A 788 -14.28 -10.20 23.58
N ASP A 789 -13.90 -11.30 22.95
CA ASP A 789 -12.66 -11.34 22.22
C ASP A 789 -12.67 -10.29 21.09
N PRO A 790 -11.62 -9.45 20.94
CA PRO A 790 -11.54 -8.48 19.87
C PRO A 790 -11.76 -9.09 18.47
N PHE A 791 -11.37 -10.35 18.26
CA PHE A 791 -11.63 -11.05 17.01
C PHE A 791 -13.11 -11.38 16.82
N ASP A 792 -13.79 -11.85 17.86
CA ASP A 792 -15.24 -12.10 17.82
C ASP A 792 -16.03 -10.81 17.56
N LYS A 793 -15.56 -9.70 18.15
CA LYS A 793 -16.11 -8.35 17.92
C LYS A 793 -15.91 -7.91 16.47
N MET A 794 -14.70 -8.07 15.91
CA MET A 794 -14.42 -7.76 14.51
C MET A 794 -15.23 -8.64 13.55
N GLU A 795 -15.39 -9.93 13.86
CA GLU A 795 -16.18 -10.84 13.03
C GLU A 795 -17.66 -10.44 12.99
N PHE A 796 -18.21 -10.02 14.12
CA PHE A 796 -19.58 -9.51 14.16
C PHE A 796 -19.73 -8.21 13.36
N TYR A 797 -18.78 -7.28 13.47
CA TYR A 797 -18.79 -6.09 12.61
C TYR A 797 -18.64 -6.44 11.13
N ARG A 798 -17.89 -7.49 10.79
CA ARG A 798 -17.75 -7.93 9.40
C ARG A 798 -19.10 -8.28 8.84
N ASP A 799 -19.83 -9.13 9.55
CA ASP A 799 -21.14 -9.60 9.10
C ASP A 799 -22.11 -8.43 8.93
N LEU A 800 -22.02 -7.43 9.81
CA LEU A 800 -22.83 -6.23 9.67
C LEU A 800 -22.42 -5.38 8.44
N ILE A 801 -21.13 -5.08 8.28
CA ILE A 801 -20.59 -4.20 7.24
C ILE A 801 -20.72 -4.83 5.84
N ILE A 802 -20.36 -6.11 5.68
CA ILE A 802 -20.42 -6.80 4.39
C ILE A 802 -21.85 -6.78 3.84
N ARG A 803 -22.86 -7.03 4.67
CA ARG A 803 -24.25 -7.02 4.19
C ARG A 803 -24.73 -5.63 3.78
N PHE A 804 -24.32 -4.59 4.50
CA PHE A 804 -24.60 -3.21 4.08
C PHE A 804 -23.96 -2.91 2.73
N THR A 805 -22.68 -3.22 2.59
CA THR A 805 -21.91 -2.90 1.39
C THR A 805 -22.32 -3.75 0.18
N GLU A 806 -22.63 -5.04 0.37
CA GLU A 806 -23.27 -5.90 -0.65
C GLU A 806 -24.61 -5.33 -1.10
N THR A 807 -25.43 -4.84 -0.16
CA THR A 807 -26.72 -4.24 -0.51
C THR A 807 -26.51 -3.01 -1.37
N ILE A 808 -25.54 -2.16 -1.03
CA ILE A 808 -25.20 -0.94 -1.78
C ILE A 808 -24.59 -1.26 -3.15
N GLN A 809 -23.71 -2.25 -3.24
CA GLN A 809 -23.08 -2.69 -4.49
C GLN A 809 -24.10 -2.91 -5.60
N TYR A 810 -25.23 -3.53 -5.25
CA TYR A 810 -26.31 -3.85 -6.18
C TYR A 810 -27.54 -2.94 -6.02
N ALA A 811 -27.45 -1.86 -5.25
CA ALA A 811 -28.57 -0.96 -5.02
C ALA A 811 -28.79 -0.04 -6.21
N GLU A 812 -30.04 0.05 -6.68
CA GLU A 812 -30.43 1.05 -7.68
C GLU A 812 -30.45 2.45 -7.06
N PRO A 813 -29.69 3.41 -7.61
CA PRO A 813 -29.73 4.80 -7.16
C PRO A 813 -30.95 5.53 -7.74
N GLY A 814 -31.55 6.43 -6.96
CA GLY A 814 -32.72 7.22 -7.36
C GLY A 814 -33.71 7.43 -6.21
N PRO A 815 -34.68 8.36 -6.34
CA PRO A 815 -35.59 8.74 -5.25
C PRO A 815 -36.47 7.59 -4.73
N ASN A 816 -36.71 6.56 -5.56
CA ASN A 816 -37.45 5.34 -5.19
C ASN A 816 -36.56 4.08 -5.13
N GLY A 817 -35.26 4.25 -5.33
CA GLY A 817 -34.29 3.16 -5.39
C GLY A 817 -33.95 2.58 -4.02
N THR A 818 -33.26 1.44 -4.00
CA THR A 818 -32.88 0.73 -2.76
C THR A 818 -32.07 1.62 -1.81
N VAL A 819 -31.20 2.50 -2.34
CA VAL A 819 -30.45 3.46 -1.52
C VAL A 819 -31.38 4.43 -0.77
N ALA A 820 -32.38 4.99 -1.46
CA ALA A 820 -33.35 5.90 -0.84
C ALA A 820 -34.21 5.19 0.22
N LYS A 821 -34.62 3.94 -0.04
CA LYS A 821 -35.34 3.11 0.93
C LYS A 821 -34.53 2.87 2.20
N ILE A 822 -33.23 2.56 2.08
CA ILE A 822 -32.31 2.41 3.21
C ILE A 822 -32.20 3.73 3.97
N CYS A 823 -31.99 4.84 3.27
CA CYS A 823 -31.87 6.14 3.93
C CYS A 823 -33.15 6.54 4.67
N ASN A 824 -34.33 6.31 4.10
CA ASN A 824 -35.60 6.59 4.75
C ASN A 824 -35.78 5.74 6.02
N LEU A 825 -35.45 4.46 5.97
CA LEU A 825 -35.46 3.57 7.14
C LEU A 825 -34.55 4.11 8.26
N TRP A 826 -33.32 4.52 7.91
CA TRP A 826 -32.33 4.95 8.89
C TRP A 826 -32.60 6.35 9.47
N ASN A 827 -33.22 7.24 8.69
CA ASN A 827 -33.66 8.55 9.13
C ASN A 827 -34.99 8.52 9.92
N ASN A 828 -35.73 7.43 9.91
CA ASN A 828 -36.97 7.30 10.68
C ASN A 828 -36.66 7.03 12.17
N ASP A 829 -36.89 8.03 13.03
CA ASP A 829 -36.65 7.94 14.47
C ASP A 829 -37.67 7.05 15.22
N GLN A 830 -38.76 6.60 14.58
CA GLN A 830 -39.72 5.66 15.19
C GLN A 830 -39.21 4.22 15.27
N HIS A 831 -38.17 3.87 14.50
CA HIS A 831 -37.59 2.54 14.50
C HIS A 831 -36.36 2.47 15.40
N ASP A 832 -36.29 1.44 16.25
CA ASP A 832 -35.08 1.17 17.01
C ASP A 832 -33.94 0.69 16.09
N VAL A 833 -32.71 0.82 16.57
CA VAL A 833 -31.51 0.47 15.80
C VAL A 833 -31.50 -1.01 15.37
N PHE A 834 -32.07 -1.92 16.16
CA PHE A 834 -32.09 -3.35 15.86
C PHE A 834 -33.08 -3.66 14.75
N TYR A 835 -34.23 -3.01 14.74
CA TYR A 835 -35.17 -3.06 13.63
C TYR A 835 -34.52 -2.54 12.34
N LYS A 836 -33.81 -1.40 12.41
CA LYS A 836 -33.10 -0.82 11.26
C LYS A 836 -32.04 -1.76 10.70
N PHE A 837 -31.22 -2.37 11.56
CA PHE A 837 -30.31 -3.43 11.13
C PHE A 837 -31.14 -4.57 10.51
N ASN A 838 -32.02 -5.25 11.24
CA ASN A 838 -32.78 -6.42 10.76
C ASN A 838 -33.55 -6.20 9.44
N ALA A 839 -34.06 -5.00 9.20
CA ALA A 839 -34.75 -4.65 7.94
C ALA A 839 -33.80 -4.60 6.74
N VAL A 840 -32.55 -4.17 6.93
CA VAL A 840 -31.50 -4.27 5.91
C VAL A 840 -31.04 -5.73 5.74
N TYR A 841 -31.00 -6.53 6.80
CA TYR A 841 -30.61 -7.96 6.75
C TYR A 841 -31.74 -8.93 6.35
N LYS A 842 -32.92 -8.47 5.91
CA LYS A 842 -34.11 -9.34 5.80
C LYS A 842 -33.97 -10.42 4.70
N HIS A 843 -33.34 -11.54 5.06
CA HIS A 843 -33.50 -12.96 4.72
C HIS A 843 -32.19 -13.68 5.11
N CYS A 844 -31.94 -13.85 6.41
CA CYS A 844 -30.80 -14.67 6.88
C CYS A 844 -30.89 -16.16 6.45
N TYR A 845 -31.98 -16.58 5.83
CA TYR A 845 -32.27 -17.98 5.49
C TYR A 845 -32.48 -18.28 3.99
N GLU A 846 -32.57 -17.30 3.07
CA GLU A 846 -32.77 -17.60 1.64
C GLU A 846 -31.92 -16.70 0.75
N MET A 847 -30.79 -17.22 0.28
CA MET A 847 -30.11 -16.69 -0.92
C MET A 847 -30.89 -17.09 -2.17
N ASP A 848 -32.03 -16.44 -2.41
CA ASP A 848 -32.69 -16.45 -3.73
C ASP A 848 -32.51 -15.07 -4.35
N TYR A 849 -31.63 -14.99 -5.35
CA TYR A 849 -31.25 -13.75 -6.04
C TYR A 849 -32.42 -13.09 -6.80
N SER A 850 -33.56 -13.77 -6.93
CA SER A 850 -34.71 -13.33 -7.73
C SER A 850 -35.77 -12.49 -6.97
N LYS A 851 -35.66 -12.35 -5.63
CA LYS A 851 -36.69 -11.69 -4.80
C LYS A 851 -36.14 -10.53 -3.94
N ARG A 852 -35.54 -9.51 -4.58
CA ARG A 852 -35.13 -8.28 -3.89
C ARG A 852 -36.33 -7.34 -3.62
N ILE A 853 -36.33 -6.74 -2.44
CA ILE A 853 -37.18 -5.69 -1.83
C ILE A 853 -38.27 -5.02 -2.72
N ASP A 854 -39.39 -5.72 -2.90
CA ASP A 854 -40.64 -5.15 -3.45
C ASP A 854 -41.63 -4.66 -2.38
N SER A 855 -41.41 -4.91 -1.08
CA SER A 855 -42.45 -4.72 -0.04
C SER A 855 -42.27 -3.50 0.88
N LEU A 856 -41.97 -2.32 0.35
CA LEU A 856 -41.97 -1.06 1.11
C LEU A 856 -42.70 0.02 0.31
N SER A 857 -44.03 -0.03 0.34
CA SER A 857 -44.93 0.84 -0.42
C SER A 857 -45.39 2.10 0.32
N ASP A 858 -45.00 2.31 1.58
CA ASP A 858 -45.47 3.47 2.35
C ASP A 858 -44.27 4.15 3.01
N ILE A 859 -43.99 5.42 2.67
CA ILE A 859 -43.42 6.50 3.50
C ILE A 859 -42.91 7.64 2.57
N SER A 860 -43.39 8.86 2.81
CA SER A 860 -43.08 10.09 2.06
C SER A 860 -41.80 10.80 2.54
N ILE A 861 -41.25 11.65 1.67
CA ILE A 861 -39.89 12.20 1.67
C ILE A 861 -39.87 13.68 2.08
N ASP A 862 -38.90 14.10 2.91
CA ASP A 862 -38.31 15.45 2.93
C ASP A 862 -36.88 15.43 3.57
N GLY A 863 -35.92 16.18 3.00
CA GLY A 863 -34.47 16.21 3.36
C GLY A 863 -34.10 17.14 4.54
N PRO A 864 -32.87 17.73 4.68
CA PRO A 864 -31.57 17.53 4.01
C PRO A 864 -30.32 17.43 4.97
N GLY A 865 -29.17 17.02 4.42
CA GLY A 865 -27.81 17.47 4.82
C GLY A 865 -27.04 16.71 5.93
N ALA A 866 -25.88 16.11 5.61
CA ALA A 866 -24.87 15.76 6.62
C ALA A 866 -23.43 15.67 6.04
N LYS A 867 -22.50 16.28 6.77
CA LYS A 867 -21.03 16.22 6.60
C LYS A 867 -20.54 14.81 6.94
N SER A 868 -19.92 14.10 6.01
CA SER A 868 -19.55 12.67 6.16
C SER A 868 -18.32 12.47 7.06
N ARG A 869 -18.46 11.60 8.08
CA ARG A 869 -17.36 10.97 8.85
C ARG A 869 -17.32 9.49 8.46
N CYS A 870 -16.16 8.95 8.12
CA CYS A 870 -16.04 7.62 7.50
C CYS A 870 -16.61 6.45 8.32
N TRP A 871 -17.14 5.42 7.67
CA TRP A 871 -17.34 4.08 8.25
C TRP A 871 -15.99 3.36 8.28
N CYS A 872 -15.58 2.86 9.44
CA CYS A 872 -14.34 2.09 9.55
C CYS A 872 -14.55 0.72 8.87
N GLY A 873 -13.78 0.45 7.82
CA GLY A 873 -13.69 -0.89 7.24
C GLY A 873 -13.15 -1.90 8.25
N LEU A 874 -13.33 -3.19 7.97
CA LEU A 874 -12.70 -4.22 8.77
C LEU A 874 -11.18 -4.12 8.68
N PRO A 875 -10.45 -4.24 9.80
CA PRO A 875 -9.00 -4.26 9.74
C PRO A 875 -8.53 -5.43 8.89
N ILE A 876 -7.60 -5.18 7.98
CA ILE A 876 -6.88 -6.20 7.20
C ILE A 876 -6.43 -7.42 8.01
N ASN A 877 -6.03 -7.22 9.27
CA ASN A 877 -5.67 -8.28 10.23
C ASN A 877 -6.73 -9.35 10.37
N TYR A 878 -7.99 -8.92 10.32
CA TYR A 878 -9.12 -9.81 10.41
C TYR A 878 -9.09 -10.84 9.27
N PHE A 879 -8.91 -10.38 8.03
CA PHE A 879 -8.86 -11.25 6.85
C PHE A 879 -7.63 -12.14 6.87
N VAL A 880 -6.46 -11.61 7.27
CA VAL A 880 -5.23 -12.40 7.42
C VAL A 880 -5.44 -13.52 8.43
N GLU A 881 -5.94 -13.21 9.62
CA GLU A 881 -6.20 -14.21 10.67
C GLU A 881 -7.32 -15.18 10.30
N TRP A 882 -8.35 -14.72 9.58
CA TRP A 882 -9.38 -15.59 9.02
C TRP A 882 -8.78 -16.60 8.04
N CYS A 883 -7.93 -16.16 7.10
CA CYS A 883 -7.22 -17.07 6.20
C CYS A 883 -6.33 -18.06 6.96
N ARG A 884 -5.65 -17.60 8.02
CA ARG A 884 -4.81 -18.47 8.86
C ARG A 884 -5.59 -19.57 9.55
N ARG A 885 -6.78 -19.23 10.09
CA ARG A 885 -7.66 -20.17 10.79
C ARG A 885 -8.41 -21.10 9.84
N ALA A 886 -8.87 -20.58 8.70
CA ALA A 886 -9.67 -21.32 7.73
C ALA A 886 -8.82 -22.26 6.86
N TYR A 887 -7.61 -21.85 6.50
CA TYR A 887 -6.78 -22.57 5.55
C TYR A 887 -5.50 -23.11 6.19
N ASP A 888 -4.57 -22.23 6.57
CA ASP A 888 -3.26 -22.63 7.07
C ASP A 888 -2.50 -21.47 7.76
N PRO A 889 -1.75 -21.72 8.86
CA PRO A 889 -0.96 -20.68 9.53
C PRO A 889 0.13 -20.01 8.68
N SER A 890 0.45 -20.48 7.48
CA SER A 890 1.40 -19.82 6.58
C SER A 890 0.83 -18.60 5.85
N PHE A 891 -0.48 -18.32 5.92
CA PHE A 891 -1.08 -17.10 5.35
C PHE A 891 -0.76 -15.87 6.24
N THR A 892 0.49 -15.42 6.22
CA THR A 892 0.90 -14.16 6.88
C THR A 892 0.56 -12.96 6.00
N ARG A 893 0.48 -11.76 6.60
CA ARG A 893 0.24 -10.52 5.82
C ARG A 893 1.32 -10.32 4.75
N ASP A 894 2.59 -10.50 5.11
CA ASP A 894 3.73 -10.39 4.18
C ASP A 894 3.60 -11.35 2.98
N LYS A 895 3.15 -12.60 3.21
CA LYS A 895 2.97 -13.57 2.11
C LYS A 895 1.83 -13.16 1.19
N ILE A 896 0.75 -12.62 1.75
CA ILE A 896 -0.40 -12.12 0.97
C ILE A 896 0.04 -10.90 0.15
N GLU A 897 0.68 -9.91 0.76
CA GLU A 897 1.20 -8.72 0.08
C GLU A 897 2.24 -9.07 -1.00
N ALA A 898 3.16 -10.00 -0.73
CA ALA A 898 4.13 -10.46 -1.72
C ALA A 898 3.44 -11.16 -2.90
N ASN A 899 2.41 -11.97 -2.64
CA ASN A 899 1.61 -12.59 -3.71
C ASN A 899 0.85 -11.53 -4.52
N ILE A 900 0.30 -10.50 -3.88
CA ILE A 900 -0.35 -9.39 -4.58
C ILE A 900 0.65 -8.60 -5.42
N LYS A 901 1.80 -8.21 -4.87
CA LYS A 901 2.90 -7.56 -5.63
C LYS A 901 3.28 -8.38 -6.86
N LYS A 902 3.48 -9.70 -6.71
CA LYS A 902 3.76 -10.63 -7.82
C LYS A 902 2.63 -10.67 -8.85
N THR A 903 1.40 -10.63 -8.38
CA THR A 903 0.20 -10.68 -9.23
C THR A 903 0.03 -9.38 -10.01
N ASN A 904 0.21 -8.22 -9.38
CA ASN A 904 0.23 -6.92 -10.04
C ASN A 904 1.40 -6.82 -11.04
N LYS A 905 2.58 -7.32 -10.71
CA LYS A 905 3.70 -7.38 -11.66
C LYS A 905 3.37 -8.23 -12.90
N LEU A 906 2.66 -9.35 -12.71
CA LEU A 906 2.29 -10.25 -13.81
C LEU A 906 1.19 -9.65 -14.71
N TYR A 907 0.20 -8.99 -14.11
CA TYR A 907 -0.98 -8.47 -14.82
C TYR A 907 -0.91 -6.98 -15.14
N GLY A 908 0.18 -6.32 -14.74
CA GLY A 908 0.38 -4.89 -14.87
C GLY A 908 -0.19 -4.06 -13.71
N GLY A 909 -1.13 -4.59 -12.93
CA GLY A 909 -1.81 -3.81 -11.88
C GLY A 909 -2.51 -2.57 -12.45
N GLU A 910 -2.73 -1.54 -11.62
CA GLU A 910 -3.40 -0.29 -12.04
C GLU A 910 -2.66 0.42 -13.21
N ARG A 911 -1.32 0.42 -13.21
CA ARG A 911 -0.49 1.24 -14.12
C ARG A 911 0.12 0.52 -15.31
N GLY A 912 0.36 -0.78 -15.19
CA GLY A 912 1.01 -1.61 -16.19
C GLY A 912 0.03 -2.38 -17.07
N TYR A 913 -1.29 -2.25 -16.86
CA TYR A 913 -2.26 -2.84 -17.76
C TYR A 913 -2.11 -2.20 -19.15
N ARG A 914 -1.77 -3.03 -20.13
CA ARG A 914 -1.53 -2.66 -21.53
C ARG A 914 -2.16 -3.72 -22.40
N ALA A 915 -3.41 -3.48 -22.79
CA ALA A 915 -4.15 -4.34 -23.70
C ALA A 915 -4.43 -3.62 -25.01
N THR A 916 -4.98 -4.34 -25.98
CA THR A 916 -5.60 -3.74 -27.16
C THR A 916 -7.06 -4.15 -27.19
N LYS A 917 -7.98 -3.31 -27.69
CA LYS A 917 -9.38 -3.70 -27.92
C LYS A 917 -10.06 -4.28 -26.67
N HIS A 918 -10.17 -3.45 -25.63
CA HIS A 918 -10.88 -3.80 -24.39
C HIS A 918 -11.90 -2.71 -24.04
N LEU A 919 -13.11 -3.10 -23.66
CA LEU A 919 -14.13 -2.18 -23.16
C LEU A 919 -14.40 -2.50 -21.69
N HIS A 920 -14.12 -1.54 -20.83
CA HIS A 920 -14.42 -1.61 -19.41
C HIS A 920 -15.62 -0.73 -19.07
N ILE A 921 -16.56 -1.22 -18.26
CA ILE A 921 -17.75 -0.46 -17.85
C ILE A 921 -17.90 -0.53 -16.32
N TYR A 922 -18.07 0.61 -15.66
CA TYR A 922 -18.28 0.70 -14.22
C TYR A 922 -19.52 1.52 -13.87
N GLY A 923 -20.28 1.11 -12.86
CA GLY A 923 -21.24 1.98 -12.18
C GLY A 923 -20.54 2.89 -11.16
N THR A 924 -20.93 4.16 -11.04
CA THR A 924 -20.31 5.03 -10.02
C THR A 924 -20.85 4.80 -8.60
N ALA A 925 -21.94 4.05 -8.45
CA ALA A 925 -22.43 3.62 -7.15
C ALA A 925 -21.87 2.25 -6.74
N ASP A 926 -21.20 1.55 -7.67
CA ASP A 926 -20.54 0.27 -7.46
C ASP A 926 -19.23 0.46 -6.69
N PRO A 927 -19.13 -0.04 -5.44
CA PRO A 927 -17.90 0.04 -4.66
C PRO A 927 -16.66 -0.55 -5.35
N TRP A 928 -16.82 -1.53 -6.24
CA TRP A 928 -15.69 -2.14 -6.97
C TRP A 928 -15.08 -1.23 -8.02
N HIS A 929 -15.77 -0.16 -8.45
CA HIS A 929 -15.19 0.78 -9.40
C HIS A 929 -13.90 1.40 -8.85
N ALA A 930 -13.80 1.55 -7.51
CA ALA A 930 -12.62 2.00 -6.74
C ALA A 930 -11.32 1.28 -7.13
N ALA A 931 -11.44 0.01 -7.50
CA ALA A 931 -10.34 -0.87 -7.86
C ALA A 931 -10.22 -1.04 -9.38
N GLY A 932 -10.89 -0.19 -10.16
CA GLY A 932 -10.89 -0.28 -11.62
C GLY A 932 -9.72 0.41 -12.29
N LEU A 933 -9.77 0.53 -13.62
CA LEU A 933 -8.83 1.37 -14.39
C LEU A 933 -9.11 2.84 -14.10
N PHE A 934 -8.54 3.36 -13.01
CA PHE A 934 -8.56 4.78 -12.70
C PHE A 934 -7.24 5.42 -13.10
N THR A 935 -7.35 6.52 -13.83
CA THR A 935 -6.70 7.74 -13.37
C THR A 935 -7.73 8.85 -13.30
N VAL A 936 -7.72 9.63 -12.22
CA VAL A 936 -8.56 10.82 -12.09
C VAL A 936 -7.70 12.04 -11.76
N ASP A 937 -7.94 13.14 -12.46
CA ASP A 937 -7.23 14.40 -12.23
C ASP A 937 -7.57 14.99 -10.86
N ALA A 938 -6.95 16.13 -10.52
CA ALA A 938 -7.19 16.84 -9.26
C ALA A 938 -8.67 17.24 -9.02
N LYS A 939 -9.55 17.09 -10.01
CA LYS A 939 -10.97 17.43 -9.97
C LYS A 939 -11.89 16.20 -10.07
N HIS A 940 -11.36 14.99 -9.87
CA HIS A 940 -12.11 13.73 -9.98
C HIS A 940 -12.68 13.47 -11.40
N ARG A 941 -12.04 14.01 -12.44
CA ARG A 941 -12.36 13.69 -13.83
C ARG A 941 -11.45 12.57 -14.32
N PRO A 942 -11.96 11.58 -15.08
CA PRO A 942 -11.11 10.57 -15.71
C PRO A 942 -9.95 11.24 -16.45
N THR A 943 -8.74 10.74 -16.27
CA THR A 943 -7.57 11.15 -17.06
C THR A 943 -7.24 10.06 -18.06
N ASP A 944 -6.86 10.48 -19.26
CA ASP A 944 -6.51 9.59 -20.35
C ASP A 944 -5.09 9.07 -20.13
N GLU A 945 -4.90 8.08 -19.24
CA GLU A 945 -3.70 7.24 -19.31
C GLU A 945 -3.84 6.25 -20.47
N ASP A 946 -2.80 6.16 -21.30
CA ASP A 946 -2.76 5.23 -22.44
C ASP A 946 -2.60 3.78 -21.93
N HIS A 947 -3.73 3.09 -21.78
CA HIS A 947 -3.81 1.67 -21.44
C HIS A 947 -3.67 0.74 -22.67
N GLY A 948 -3.30 1.30 -23.82
CA GLY A 948 -3.10 0.63 -25.10
C GLY A 948 -4.21 0.91 -26.12
N GLU A 949 -3.99 0.45 -27.36
CA GLU A 949 -4.80 0.82 -28.52
C GLU A 949 -6.26 0.32 -28.40
N ASP A 950 -7.23 1.25 -28.50
CA ASP A 950 -8.68 0.97 -28.44
C ASP A 950 -9.11 0.30 -27.12
N VAL A 951 -8.47 0.69 -26.01
CA VAL A 951 -8.95 0.42 -24.63
C VAL A 951 -9.84 1.58 -24.18
N VAL A 952 -11.10 1.28 -23.87
CA VAL A 952 -12.12 2.28 -23.49
C VAL A 952 -12.66 1.95 -22.11
N THR A 953 -12.77 2.94 -21.23
CA THR A 953 -13.42 2.80 -19.91
C THR A 953 -14.60 3.75 -19.80
N GLU A 954 -15.78 3.22 -19.51
CA GLU A 954 -17.02 3.98 -19.37
C GLU A 954 -17.56 3.95 -17.94
N TYR A 955 -17.99 5.13 -17.46
CA TYR A 955 -18.55 5.30 -16.12
C TYR A 955 -20.03 5.69 -16.17
N LEU A 956 -20.87 4.80 -15.68
CA LEU A 956 -22.30 4.96 -15.60
C LEU A 956 -22.66 5.64 -14.28
N VAL A 957 -22.75 6.97 -14.32
CA VAL A 957 -23.05 7.77 -13.13
C VAL A 957 -24.39 7.37 -12.52
N GLY A 958 -24.36 6.99 -11.25
CA GLY A 958 -25.55 6.63 -10.49
C GLY A 958 -26.11 5.26 -10.86
N THR A 959 -25.28 4.30 -11.30
CA THR A 959 -25.69 2.91 -11.51
C THR A 959 -24.92 1.95 -10.61
N SER A 960 -25.54 0.80 -10.35
CA SER A 960 -25.00 -0.28 -9.53
C SER A 960 -23.96 -1.13 -10.28
N HIS A 961 -23.38 -2.07 -9.55
CA HIS A 961 -22.47 -3.10 -10.05
C HIS A 961 -23.08 -3.87 -11.22
N MET A 962 -22.31 -4.05 -12.30
CA MET A 962 -22.70 -4.79 -13.50
C MET A 962 -24.01 -4.36 -14.18
N ALA A 963 -24.43 -3.10 -14.00
CA ALA A 963 -25.72 -2.62 -14.53
C ALA A 963 -25.91 -2.84 -16.04
N ASP A 964 -24.84 -2.83 -16.82
CA ASP A 964 -24.84 -3.07 -18.26
C ASP A 964 -25.11 -4.53 -18.64
N LEU A 965 -24.75 -5.51 -17.79
CA LEU A 965 -24.91 -6.93 -18.06
C LEU A 965 -26.25 -7.50 -17.55
N PHE A 966 -26.86 -6.88 -16.54
CA PHE A 966 -28.15 -7.32 -16.01
C PHE A 966 -29.28 -7.22 -17.06
N PRO A 967 -30.36 -8.01 -16.91
CA PRO A 967 -31.53 -7.93 -17.81
C PRO A 967 -32.15 -6.53 -17.85
N GLU A 968 -32.63 -6.13 -19.02
CA GLU A 968 -33.22 -4.79 -19.19
C GLU A 968 -34.49 -4.62 -18.34
N GLN A 969 -34.66 -3.44 -17.75
CA GLN A 969 -35.85 -3.05 -17.00
C GLN A 969 -36.60 -1.90 -17.69
N GLU A 970 -37.91 -1.79 -17.46
CA GLU A 970 -38.73 -0.71 -18.05
C GLU A 970 -38.30 0.69 -17.58
N ALA A 971 -37.88 0.82 -16.31
CA ALA A 971 -37.45 2.07 -15.68
C ALA A 971 -35.93 2.35 -15.81
N GLU A 972 -35.25 1.68 -16.74
CA GLU A 972 -33.79 1.74 -16.85
C GLU A 972 -33.27 3.11 -17.33
N SER A 973 -32.16 3.54 -16.71
CA SER A 973 -31.54 4.84 -17.01
C SER A 973 -31.03 4.94 -18.47
N PRO A 974 -31.12 6.12 -19.11
CA PRO A 974 -30.58 6.31 -20.46
C PRO A 974 -29.11 5.92 -20.60
N LYS A 975 -28.29 6.13 -19.55
CA LYS A 975 -26.86 5.82 -19.56
C LYS A 975 -26.58 4.33 -19.68
N VAL A 976 -27.38 3.47 -19.04
CA VAL A 976 -27.25 2.02 -19.18
C VAL A 976 -27.56 1.60 -20.61
N LYS A 977 -28.63 2.17 -21.22
CA LYS A 977 -28.98 1.90 -22.62
C LYS A 977 -27.88 2.32 -23.58
N ASP A 978 -27.27 3.48 -23.36
CA ASP A 978 -26.14 3.97 -24.15
C ASP A 978 -24.92 3.05 -24.02
N ALA A 979 -24.62 2.55 -22.81
CA ALA A 979 -23.52 1.62 -22.56
C ALA A 979 -23.71 0.27 -23.28
N ARG A 980 -24.93 -0.26 -23.30
CA ARG A 980 -25.27 -1.49 -24.05
C ARG A 980 -25.10 -1.31 -25.55
N LYS A 981 -25.56 -0.16 -26.07
CA LYS A 981 -25.38 0.19 -27.48
C LYS A 981 -23.89 0.30 -27.83
N LEU A 982 -23.11 1.00 -27.01
CA LEU A 982 -21.66 1.12 -27.16
C LEU A 982 -20.98 -0.25 -27.17
N THR A 983 -21.42 -1.17 -26.31
CA THR A 983 -20.92 -2.54 -26.25
C THR A 983 -21.09 -3.27 -27.59
N VAL A 984 -22.31 -3.27 -28.14
CA VAL A 984 -22.59 -3.91 -29.44
C VAL A 984 -21.82 -3.23 -30.58
N GLU A 985 -21.77 -1.90 -30.61
CA GLU A 985 -21.05 -1.14 -31.63
C GLU A 985 -19.54 -1.41 -31.58
N THR A 986 -18.98 -1.51 -30.38
CA THR A 986 -17.57 -1.84 -30.17
C THR A 986 -17.25 -3.26 -30.62
N ILE A 987 -18.09 -4.25 -30.28
CA ILE A 987 -17.93 -5.61 -30.81
C ILE A 987 -18.00 -5.61 -32.33
N LYS A 988 -18.97 -4.88 -32.93
CA LYS A 988 -19.09 -4.74 -34.40
C LYS A 988 -17.82 -4.15 -35.03
N ARG A 989 -17.12 -3.23 -34.36
CA ARG A 989 -15.83 -2.70 -34.82
C ARG A 989 -14.73 -3.76 -34.76
N TRP A 990 -14.64 -4.54 -33.68
CA TRP A 990 -13.59 -5.56 -33.53
C TRP A 990 -13.76 -6.76 -34.45
N ILE A 991 -15.00 -7.10 -34.81
CA ILE A 991 -15.30 -8.22 -35.71
C ILE A 991 -15.28 -7.85 -37.20
N LYS A 992 -15.17 -6.57 -37.55
CA LYS A 992 -14.83 -6.16 -38.93
C LYS A 992 -13.33 -6.33 -39.10
#